data_AF-A0AA43U0U8-F1
#
_entry.id   AF-A0AA43U0U8-F1
#
_cell.length_a   1.000
_cell.length_b   1.000
_cell.length_c   1.000
_cell.angle_alpha   90.00
_cell.angle_beta   90.00
_cell.angle_gamma   90.00
#
_symmetry.space_group_name_H-M   'P 1'
#
loop_
_entity.id
_entity.type
_entity.pdbx_description
1 polymer ?
#
loop_
_entity_poly.entity_id
_entity_poly.type
_entity_poly.pdbx_seq_one_letter_code
_entity_poly.pdbx_strand_id
1 'polypeptide(L)'
;MILDTDKTFDALHESDRTVTEQFLEIGQHQIPQDFSRRRPHKLRFIAAQDEVEEDDITEADELEEVGEIEEIPPTSDDDWPEATAPKDGRFPHKHLCSCQRMPRFLEAGSKRFNITSRQDDELSGCNHYLAVSYCWEQGLMPRAEYLVCTSDNKGTRANKASTTTLTRAIRFAAEHEIRLIWIDQECMEQDDREEKELGIQSMDMVYQEATHTLILLNVRIATQGQMDGLCKALEGAEYTSQEEFEDAVDVVESIAADRWFTRAWCFQEVAAAGELAWILIGYDQNLKVESSYTSIPGEFAVQVQDLRGAATWVETWPDTQAESSSEGGILDVATRHRATACFDRIMGMCPIAYHFFSKDPEFRFGPNASEALHFLGERQNRRIPDRLAILANICNYTKRLNTERLVQSENARGRDYSYSICIAVLAIINGDTSLLKVSARHGIKEAGIETEQKPPECSPSIASWMAVGSAKLKDLPVIEEYSGVQIRLQSPRISSEGLVLPGHLWKVDCDCKVEMHDVRSKYRPEWNRYVRSCGDDIGRVGSGALLRRIFWSVLLSFCAKGMHSVANCLWDCVRPETISSSTFEDKLVAPEKQHEVLELPVPSNFGDVIDERTGDFCLHLPPLIQSEKDVDHLLGTGNIDPNGSVLWIAQQVMERDQIFALGIVARFMAPRGNWTFEIGSFMVLLAEQQETDYRLMQRCLLECLTAAPVAGLQSYLRSFSILTDTQGPEYISPYGCKRAPLRNMRLHQTIGLHDLLKDSRASVHQIKTNIGGKRSEILKLCTLLWTMTTWILFTCILGFATIYEKMTWIGISSVTSLTFCSIAMRLLEFCCLEVPTHYSSNPNIHDAIIVLGRRNSCFVLEGRRADIARWTGLGLQTKHSIRHQSAQVSVRVISLALILFIFATVPNGSTADQMVFICVNLLGQLNNLVGRLLNSHRYVTRLTNVREEWMRTRTDVYGFLLRRFGNGAWVDKVGLLPGTPVWEHWRGSVVESKLNPKGLYDGSQISVTATAG
;
A
#
# COMPACT_ATOMS: atom_id res chain seq x y z
N MET A 1 -27.30 -11.00 -7.31
CA MET A 1 -26.18 -10.37 -6.56
C MET A 1 -26.48 -8.91 -6.27
N ILE A 2 -26.41 -8.50 -4.99
CA ILE A 2 -26.81 -7.17 -4.52
C ILE A 2 -25.58 -6.36 -4.09
N LEU A 3 -25.50 -5.10 -4.52
CA LEU A 3 -24.47 -4.16 -4.07
C LEU A 3 -24.83 -3.62 -2.68
N ASP A 4 -24.03 -4.00 -1.69
CA ASP A 4 -24.38 -3.84 -0.28
C ASP A 4 -23.22 -3.32 0.58
N THR A 5 -22.33 -2.55 -0.05
CA THR A 5 -21.13 -1.96 0.57
C THR A 5 -21.43 -1.16 1.84
N ASP A 6 -22.65 -0.66 1.96
CA ASP A 6 -23.16 0.19 3.04
C ASP A 6 -23.77 -0.56 4.22
N LYS A 7 -23.97 -1.88 4.07
CA LYS A 7 -24.50 -2.75 5.12
C LYS A 7 -23.37 -3.36 5.93
N THR A 8 -23.63 -3.62 7.21
CA THR A 8 -22.70 -4.32 8.09
C THR A 8 -22.72 -5.81 7.81
N PHE A 9 -21.60 -6.52 7.97
CA PHE A 9 -21.56 -7.98 7.79
C PHE A 9 -22.63 -8.71 8.65
N ASP A 10 -22.88 -8.28 9.89
CA ASP A 10 -23.94 -8.82 10.75
C ASP A 10 -25.35 -8.61 10.19
N ALA A 11 -25.57 -7.55 9.40
CA ALA A 11 -26.86 -7.28 8.78
C ALA A 11 -27.11 -8.14 7.54
N LEU A 12 -26.07 -8.81 7.03
CA LEU A 12 -26.11 -9.65 5.83
C LEU A 12 -26.30 -11.13 6.16
N HIS A 13 -26.07 -11.54 7.41
CA HIS A 13 -26.03 -12.93 7.80
C HIS A 13 -26.77 -13.21 9.11
N GLU A 14 -27.62 -14.24 9.10
CA GLU A 14 -28.41 -14.64 10.28
C GLU A 14 -27.59 -15.41 11.32
N SER A 15 -26.55 -16.14 10.89
CA SER A 15 -25.66 -16.90 11.77
C SER A 15 -24.30 -17.19 11.10
N ASP A 16 -23.25 -17.38 11.89
CA ASP A 16 -21.90 -17.71 11.40
C ASP A 16 -21.82 -19.05 10.64
N ARG A 17 -22.72 -19.98 10.99
CA ARG A 17 -22.88 -21.23 10.25
C ARG A 17 -23.38 -20.97 8.83
N THR A 18 -24.36 -20.08 8.69
CA THR A 18 -24.89 -19.66 7.38
C THR A 18 -23.80 -18.97 6.55
N VAL A 19 -22.93 -18.17 7.18
CA VAL A 19 -21.76 -17.55 6.52
C VAL A 19 -20.80 -18.61 5.98
N THR A 20 -20.43 -19.58 6.81
CA THR A 20 -19.49 -20.64 6.42
C THR A 20 -20.04 -21.49 5.26
N GLU A 21 -21.33 -21.81 5.29
CA GLU A 21 -22.03 -22.51 4.20
C GLU A 21 -22.00 -21.69 2.89
N GLN A 22 -22.28 -20.38 2.96
CA GLN A 22 -22.21 -19.48 1.81
C GLN A 22 -20.77 -19.36 1.27
N PHE A 23 -19.76 -19.31 2.14
CA PHE A 23 -18.35 -19.24 1.73
C PHE A 23 -17.92 -20.50 0.99
N LEU A 24 -18.33 -21.67 1.46
CA LEU A 24 -18.09 -22.94 0.77
C LEU A 24 -18.78 -22.99 -0.59
N GLU A 25 -20.03 -22.56 -0.65
CA GLU A 25 -20.82 -22.52 -1.87
C GLU A 25 -20.20 -21.59 -2.92
N ILE A 26 -19.93 -20.33 -2.55
CA ILE A 26 -19.27 -19.36 -3.42
C ILE A 26 -17.89 -19.88 -3.85
N GLY A 27 -17.14 -20.48 -2.92
CA GLY A 27 -15.83 -21.07 -3.18
C GLY A 27 -15.85 -22.24 -4.19
N GLN A 28 -16.98 -22.89 -4.44
CA GLN A 28 -17.10 -23.92 -5.49
C GLN A 28 -17.15 -23.33 -6.89
N HIS A 29 -17.56 -22.08 -7.04
CA HIS A 29 -17.67 -21.39 -8.33
C HIS A 29 -16.33 -20.80 -8.80
N GLN A 30 -15.20 -21.45 -8.50
CA GLN A 30 -13.88 -21.03 -8.97
C GLN A 30 -13.63 -21.37 -10.44
N ILE A 31 -12.85 -20.53 -11.12
CA ILE A 31 -12.33 -20.82 -12.46
C ILE A 31 -11.06 -21.69 -12.30
N PRO A 32 -10.91 -22.81 -13.05
CA PRO A 32 -9.74 -23.68 -12.94
C PRO A 32 -8.40 -22.95 -13.17
N GLN A 33 -7.38 -23.28 -12.35
CA GLN A 33 -6.10 -22.57 -12.30
C GLN A 33 -5.26 -22.71 -13.58
N ASP A 34 -5.25 -23.89 -14.20
CA ASP A 34 -4.58 -24.13 -15.49
C ASP A 34 -5.19 -23.31 -16.63
N PHE A 35 -6.46 -22.95 -16.48
CA PHE A 35 -7.16 -22.17 -17.47
C PHE A 35 -6.55 -20.76 -17.53
N SER A 36 -6.15 -20.16 -16.41
CA SER A 36 -5.56 -18.80 -16.35
C SER A 36 -4.22 -18.69 -17.06
N ARG A 37 -3.40 -19.76 -17.05
CA ARG A 37 -2.08 -19.79 -17.67
C ARG A 37 -2.09 -20.09 -19.17
N ARG A 38 -3.12 -20.78 -19.69
CA ARG A 38 -3.24 -21.18 -21.11
C ARG A 38 -3.93 -20.15 -22.02
N ARG A 39 -4.33 -19.00 -21.47
CA ARG A 39 -5.25 -18.02 -22.08
C ARG A 39 -4.68 -16.99 -23.07
N PRO A 40 -3.45 -16.46 -22.93
CA PRO A 40 -2.94 -15.48 -23.91
C PRO A 40 -2.87 -16.05 -25.35
N HIS A 41 -2.96 -17.36 -25.51
CA HIS A 41 -2.99 -18.04 -26.81
C HIS A 41 -4.32 -17.92 -27.58
N LYS A 42 -5.44 -17.49 -26.97
CA LYS A 42 -6.78 -17.44 -27.62
C LYS A 42 -7.23 -16.04 -28.07
N LEU A 43 -6.38 -15.02 -27.95
CA LEU A 43 -6.75 -13.66 -28.32
C LEU A 43 -7.06 -13.54 -29.80
N ARG A 44 -8.12 -12.79 -30.12
CA ARG A 44 -8.49 -12.43 -31.49
C ARG A 44 -8.18 -10.96 -31.74
N PHE A 45 -7.83 -10.61 -32.96
CA PHE A 45 -7.46 -9.24 -33.34
C PHE A 45 -8.13 -8.84 -34.64
N ILE A 46 -8.43 -7.55 -34.77
CA ILE A 46 -8.79 -6.93 -36.03
C ILE A 46 -7.49 -6.70 -36.80
N ALA A 47 -7.45 -7.17 -38.05
CA ALA A 47 -6.37 -6.92 -38.98
C ALA A 47 -6.92 -6.47 -40.34
N ALA A 48 -6.15 -5.63 -41.05
CA ALA A 48 -6.46 -5.24 -42.42
C ALA A 48 -6.43 -6.46 -43.35
N GLN A 49 -7.34 -6.49 -44.33
CA GLN A 49 -7.34 -7.48 -45.40
C GLN A 49 -6.61 -6.90 -46.62
N ASP A 50 -5.85 -7.73 -47.34
CA ASP A 50 -5.30 -7.38 -48.66
C ASP A 50 -6.46 -7.09 -49.62
N GLU A 51 -6.35 -6.02 -50.42
CA GLU A 51 -7.25 -5.79 -51.55
C GLU A 51 -7.10 -6.97 -52.52
N VAL A 52 -8.10 -7.85 -52.55
CA VAL A 52 -8.19 -8.88 -53.58
C VAL A 52 -8.46 -8.14 -54.90
N GLU A 53 -7.63 -8.38 -55.91
CA GLU A 53 -7.88 -7.93 -57.29
C GLU A 53 -9.34 -8.22 -57.67
N GLU A 54 -9.96 -7.25 -58.33
CA GLU A 54 -11.40 -7.12 -58.63
C GLU A 54 -12.01 -8.24 -59.50
N ASP A 55 -11.39 -9.41 -59.64
CA ASP A 55 -11.75 -10.43 -60.62
C ASP A 55 -12.63 -11.60 -60.11
N ASP A 56 -12.98 -11.66 -58.82
CA ASP A 56 -13.71 -12.82 -58.25
C ASP A 56 -15.02 -12.46 -57.51
N ILE A 57 -15.81 -11.51 -58.04
CA ILE A 57 -17.21 -11.30 -57.61
C ILE A 57 -18.14 -11.70 -58.76
N THR A 58 -18.53 -12.98 -58.77
CA THR A 58 -19.79 -13.40 -59.39
C THR A 58 -20.86 -13.56 -58.31
N GLU A 59 -21.99 -12.87 -58.54
CA GLU A 59 -23.31 -13.08 -57.94
C GLU A 59 -23.47 -12.81 -56.42
N ALA A 60 -23.95 -11.60 -56.07
CA ALA A 60 -25.25 -11.40 -55.42
C ALA A 60 -25.44 -9.94 -54.91
N ASP A 61 -26.18 -9.18 -55.73
CA ASP A 61 -27.28 -8.26 -55.39
C ASP A 61 -27.08 -6.97 -54.56
N GLU A 62 -27.16 -5.88 -55.33
CA GLU A 62 -28.05 -4.71 -55.17
C GLU A 62 -27.98 -3.88 -53.88
N LEU A 63 -27.25 -2.77 -53.93
CA LEU A 63 -27.65 -1.51 -53.28
C LEU A 63 -27.31 -0.31 -54.19
N GLU A 64 -28.29 0.58 -54.31
CA GLU A 64 -28.49 1.63 -55.32
C GLU A 64 -27.41 2.72 -55.43
N GLU A 65 -27.23 3.18 -56.67
CA GLU A 65 -26.45 4.35 -57.11
C GLU A 65 -26.86 5.65 -56.41
N VAL A 66 -25.87 6.47 -56.01
CA VAL A 66 -25.98 7.94 -56.10
C VAL A 66 -24.60 8.57 -56.38
N GLY A 67 -24.46 9.17 -57.56
CA GLY A 67 -23.82 10.50 -57.72
C GLY A 67 -22.35 10.56 -58.14
N GLU A 68 -22.14 10.80 -59.43
CA GLU A 68 -20.89 11.17 -60.10
C GLU A 68 -20.10 12.29 -59.40
N ILE A 69 -18.77 12.14 -59.29
CA ILE A 69 -17.81 13.25 -59.12
C ILE A 69 -16.70 13.06 -60.16
N GLU A 70 -16.42 14.16 -60.88
CA GLU A 70 -15.54 14.30 -62.04
C GLU A 70 -14.09 13.84 -61.82
N GLU A 71 -13.55 13.19 -62.86
CA GLU A 71 -12.14 12.81 -63.02
C GLU A 71 -11.21 14.03 -63.09
N ILE A 72 -10.13 14.03 -62.31
CA ILE A 72 -8.95 14.90 -62.50
C ILE A 72 -7.81 14.00 -63.00
N PRO A 73 -7.06 14.38 -64.06
CA PRO A 73 -6.06 13.51 -64.68
C PRO A 73 -4.78 13.36 -63.83
N PRO A 74 -4.01 12.28 -64.02
CA PRO A 74 -2.84 11.97 -63.22
C PRO A 74 -1.67 12.88 -63.60
N THR A 75 -1.12 13.63 -62.64
CA THR A 75 0.19 14.28 -62.79
C THR A 75 1.26 13.39 -62.17
N SER A 76 2.08 12.83 -63.07
CA SER A 76 3.47 12.37 -62.95
C SER A 76 4.07 12.17 -61.56
N ASP A 77 4.55 10.94 -61.37
CA ASP A 77 5.57 10.51 -60.44
C ASP A 77 6.78 11.45 -60.32
N ASP A 78 7.42 11.33 -59.15
CA ASP A 78 8.75 11.78 -58.73
C ASP A 78 8.80 12.96 -57.74
N ASP A 79 9.55 12.71 -56.66
CA ASP A 79 10.00 13.58 -55.55
C ASP A 79 9.12 13.68 -54.29
N TRP A 80 9.23 12.66 -53.41
CA TRP A 80 9.19 12.86 -51.96
C TRP A 80 10.53 12.42 -51.32
N PRO A 81 11.13 13.23 -50.42
CA PRO A 81 12.43 12.95 -49.82
C PRO A 81 12.36 11.82 -48.79
N GLU A 82 13.41 10.99 -48.74
CA GLU A 82 13.63 9.98 -47.69
C GLU A 82 13.45 10.61 -46.30
N ALA A 83 12.38 10.20 -45.60
CA ALA A 83 12.20 10.53 -44.19
C ALA A 83 13.31 9.87 -43.37
N THR A 84 14.18 10.71 -42.81
CA THR A 84 15.24 10.30 -41.90
C THR A 84 14.68 9.59 -40.66
N ALA A 85 15.13 8.36 -40.42
CA ALA A 85 14.80 7.57 -39.24
C ALA A 85 15.03 8.34 -37.91
N PRO A 86 14.13 8.20 -36.92
CA PRO A 86 14.34 8.76 -35.58
C PRO A 86 15.55 8.13 -34.90
N LYS A 87 16.36 8.97 -34.25
CA LYS A 87 17.64 8.62 -33.60
C LYS A 87 17.48 8.10 -32.16
N ASP A 88 16.43 7.35 -31.85
CA ASP A 88 16.18 6.96 -30.46
C ASP A 88 16.17 5.43 -30.33
N GLY A 89 17.33 4.89 -29.99
CA GLY A 89 17.59 3.44 -29.87
C GLY A 89 16.94 2.76 -28.67
N ARG A 90 15.61 2.57 -28.67
CA ARG A 90 14.86 1.82 -27.63
C ARG A 90 14.23 0.50 -28.08
N PHE A 91 14.76 -0.18 -29.10
CA PHE A 91 14.35 -1.54 -29.43
C PHE A 91 15.54 -2.50 -29.50
N PRO A 92 15.70 -3.45 -28.55
CA PRO A 92 16.69 -4.48 -28.67
C PRO A 92 16.21 -5.54 -29.68
N HIS A 93 17.01 -5.72 -30.74
CA HIS A 93 17.06 -6.88 -31.64
C HIS A 93 15.88 -7.12 -32.61
N LYS A 94 16.10 -6.70 -33.87
CA LYS A 94 16.10 -7.45 -35.16
C LYS A 94 15.60 -8.92 -35.24
N HIS A 95 14.57 -9.33 -34.51
CA HIS A 95 13.73 -10.47 -34.89
C HIS A 95 12.46 -9.91 -35.56
N LEU A 96 12.17 -10.31 -36.80
CA LEU A 96 10.89 -9.96 -37.45
C LEU A 96 9.76 -10.50 -36.58
N CYS A 97 8.97 -9.61 -35.99
CA CYS A 97 7.76 -10.02 -35.29
C CYS A 97 6.75 -10.57 -36.31
N SER A 98 6.07 -11.65 -35.96
CA SER A 98 5.18 -12.37 -36.88
C SER A 98 4.02 -11.51 -37.41
N CYS A 99 3.60 -10.46 -36.68
CA CYS A 99 2.60 -9.49 -37.15
C CYS A 99 3.04 -8.63 -38.34
N GLN A 100 4.34 -8.59 -38.67
CA GLN A 100 4.83 -7.82 -39.83
C GLN A 100 4.33 -8.37 -41.16
N ARG A 101 3.82 -9.60 -41.19
CA ARG A 101 3.20 -10.24 -42.35
C ARG A 101 1.79 -9.72 -42.63
N MET A 102 1.13 -9.14 -41.62
CA MET A 102 -0.21 -8.60 -41.77
C MET A 102 -0.17 -7.28 -42.55
N PRO A 103 -1.18 -6.92 -43.34
CA PRO A 103 -1.22 -5.63 -44.04
C PRO A 103 -1.21 -4.45 -43.06
N ARG A 104 -0.71 -3.28 -43.50
CA ARG A 104 -0.82 -2.05 -42.72
C ARG A 104 -2.26 -1.52 -42.80
N PHE A 105 -2.73 -0.88 -41.75
CA PHE A 105 -3.92 -0.05 -41.86
C PHE A 105 -3.60 1.16 -42.74
N LEU A 106 -4.38 1.35 -43.81
CA LEU A 106 -4.24 2.48 -44.73
C LEU A 106 -5.29 3.54 -44.40
N GLU A 107 -4.93 4.82 -44.52
CA GLU A 107 -5.86 5.93 -44.26
C GLU A 107 -7.04 6.01 -45.24
N ALA A 108 -6.93 5.38 -46.43
CA ALA A 108 -7.88 5.54 -47.53
C ALA A 108 -8.61 4.27 -48.04
N GLY A 109 -8.27 3.05 -47.60
CA GLY A 109 -8.54 1.86 -48.44
C GLY A 109 -9.55 0.82 -47.96
N SER A 110 -9.31 0.14 -46.84
CA SER A 110 -10.03 -1.11 -46.59
C SER A 110 -11.25 -0.93 -45.69
N LYS A 111 -12.44 -1.08 -46.28
CA LYS A 111 -13.70 -1.25 -45.52
C LYS A 111 -13.87 -2.69 -45.00
N ARG A 112 -12.92 -3.58 -45.30
CA ARG A 112 -12.97 -5.01 -44.93
C ARG A 112 -11.83 -5.36 -43.99
N PHE A 113 -12.17 -5.99 -42.86
CA PHE A 113 -11.21 -6.42 -41.85
C PHE A 113 -11.40 -7.88 -41.51
N ASN A 114 -10.33 -8.56 -41.14
CA ASN A 114 -10.36 -9.94 -40.67
C ASN A 114 -10.20 -10.01 -39.16
N ILE A 115 -10.91 -10.94 -38.52
CA ILE A 115 -10.63 -11.34 -37.14
C ILE A 115 -9.61 -12.49 -37.18
N THR A 116 -8.36 -12.19 -36.84
CA THR A 116 -7.27 -13.18 -36.78
C THR A 116 -7.06 -13.69 -35.36
N SER A 117 -6.56 -14.91 -35.19
CA SER A 117 -6.33 -15.51 -33.87
C SER A 117 -4.84 -15.61 -33.56
N ARG A 118 -4.49 -15.45 -32.28
CA ARG A 118 -3.15 -15.77 -31.76
C ARG A 118 -2.83 -17.27 -31.81
N GLN A 119 -3.83 -18.12 -32.08
CA GLN A 119 -3.65 -19.55 -32.36
C GLN A 119 -3.19 -19.85 -33.78
N ASP A 120 -3.35 -18.91 -34.71
CA ASP A 120 -2.84 -19.07 -36.06
C ASP A 120 -1.31 -19.11 -35.97
N ASP A 121 -0.68 -20.10 -36.62
CA ASP A 121 0.78 -20.34 -36.53
C ASP A 121 1.60 -19.07 -36.83
N GLU A 122 1.02 -18.14 -37.59
CA GLU A 122 1.59 -16.86 -37.98
C GLU A 122 1.57 -15.76 -36.91
N LEU A 123 0.82 -15.87 -35.82
CA LEU A 123 0.71 -14.83 -34.78
C LEU A 123 1.06 -15.32 -33.37
N SER A 124 1.47 -16.58 -33.24
CA SER A 124 1.84 -17.18 -31.96
C SER A 124 2.92 -16.36 -31.23
N GLY A 125 2.63 -15.95 -30.00
CA GLY A 125 3.55 -15.18 -29.16
C GLY A 125 3.71 -13.69 -29.47
N CYS A 126 2.98 -13.12 -30.44
CA CYS A 126 3.04 -11.69 -30.75
C CYS A 126 2.30 -10.82 -29.72
N ASN A 127 2.97 -9.80 -29.16
CA ASN A 127 2.41 -8.78 -28.27
C ASN A 127 2.27 -7.39 -28.96
N HIS A 128 2.56 -7.31 -30.26
CA HIS A 128 2.48 -6.07 -31.05
C HIS A 128 1.06 -5.76 -31.53
N TYR A 129 0.20 -5.36 -30.59
CA TYR A 129 -1.16 -4.91 -30.88
C TYR A 129 -1.56 -3.68 -30.05
N LEU A 130 -2.60 -3.00 -30.53
CA LEU A 130 -3.24 -1.85 -29.89
C LEU A 130 -4.47 -2.32 -29.13
N ALA A 131 -4.56 -2.09 -27.82
CA ALA A 131 -5.80 -2.33 -27.07
C ALA A 131 -6.61 -1.04 -26.95
N VAL A 132 -7.90 -1.07 -27.29
CA VAL A 132 -8.75 0.13 -27.27
C VAL A 132 -9.64 0.15 -26.02
N SER A 133 -9.65 1.28 -25.33
CA SER A 133 -10.44 1.56 -24.12
C SER A 133 -11.44 2.69 -24.42
N TYR A 134 -12.73 2.42 -24.29
CA TYR A 134 -13.79 3.37 -24.66
C TYR A 134 -15.12 3.06 -23.95
N CYS A 135 -16.05 4.02 -24.02
CA CYS A 135 -17.40 3.83 -23.50
C CYS A 135 -18.35 3.32 -24.59
N TRP A 136 -18.96 2.14 -24.36
CA TRP A 136 -19.99 1.62 -25.27
C TRP A 136 -21.15 2.63 -25.40
N GLU A 137 -21.49 2.95 -26.65
CA GLU A 137 -22.62 3.80 -27.01
C GLU A 137 -23.94 3.08 -26.69
N GLN A 138 -24.89 3.78 -26.05
CA GLN A 138 -26.20 3.22 -25.72
C GLN A 138 -27.26 3.72 -26.69
N GLY A 139 -27.96 2.80 -27.36
CA GLY A 139 -29.25 3.08 -28.00
C GLY A 139 -29.23 3.60 -29.44
N LEU A 140 -28.05 3.77 -30.07
CA LEU A 140 -27.93 3.99 -31.51
C LEU A 140 -27.33 2.73 -32.13
N MET A 141 -28.05 2.10 -33.05
CA MET A 141 -27.45 1.09 -33.92
C MET A 141 -26.34 1.78 -34.71
N PRO A 142 -25.08 1.34 -34.62
CA PRO A 142 -24.00 1.95 -35.39
C PRO A 142 -24.38 1.95 -36.87
N ARG A 143 -24.19 3.07 -37.56
CA ARG A 143 -24.19 3.07 -39.02
C ARG A 143 -22.94 2.32 -39.44
N ALA A 144 -23.07 1.02 -39.70
CA ALA A 144 -21.92 0.17 -39.98
C ALA A 144 -21.34 0.50 -41.36
N GLU A 145 -20.13 1.05 -41.36
CA GLU A 145 -19.40 1.39 -42.59
C GLU A 145 -18.30 0.37 -42.89
N TYR A 146 -18.02 -0.54 -41.95
CA TYR A 146 -16.98 -1.56 -42.03
C TYR A 146 -17.57 -2.97 -41.99
N LEU A 147 -17.00 -3.85 -42.81
CA LEU A 147 -17.28 -5.28 -42.86
C LEU A 147 -16.16 -6.04 -42.14
N VAL A 148 -16.53 -6.93 -41.24
CA VAL A 148 -15.63 -7.76 -40.45
C VAL A 148 -15.86 -9.22 -40.82
N CYS A 149 -14.85 -9.86 -41.41
CA CYS A 149 -14.81 -11.29 -41.72
C CYS A 149 -14.51 -12.08 -40.43
N THR A 150 -15.31 -13.10 -40.16
CA THR A 150 -15.12 -13.97 -38.98
C THR A 150 -13.90 -14.87 -39.15
N SER A 151 -13.33 -15.33 -38.02
CA SER A 151 -12.08 -16.10 -37.97
C SER A 151 -12.11 -17.45 -38.71
N ASP A 152 -13.28 -17.90 -39.15
CA ASP A 152 -13.46 -19.11 -39.96
C ASP A 152 -13.62 -18.83 -41.46
N ASN A 153 -13.56 -17.56 -41.90
CA ASN A 153 -13.86 -17.11 -43.27
C ASN A 153 -15.22 -17.58 -43.80
N LYS A 154 -16.17 -17.95 -42.92
CA LYS A 154 -17.49 -18.47 -43.33
C LYS A 154 -18.58 -17.40 -43.43
N GLY A 155 -18.29 -16.16 -43.04
CA GLY A 155 -19.23 -15.05 -43.16
C GLY A 155 -18.61 -13.68 -42.93
N THR A 156 -19.26 -12.65 -43.48
CA THR A 156 -19.00 -11.24 -43.19
C THR A 156 -20.11 -10.71 -42.30
N ARG A 157 -19.76 -9.87 -41.33
CA ARG A 157 -20.73 -9.14 -40.51
C ARG A 157 -20.38 -7.66 -40.46
N ALA A 158 -21.37 -6.84 -40.15
CA ALA A 158 -21.14 -5.44 -39.84
C ALA A 158 -20.30 -5.28 -38.55
N ASN A 159 -19.60 -4.16 -38.42
CA ASN A 159 -18.91 -3.82 -37.17
C ASN A 159 -19.90 -3.69 -35.98
N LYS A 160 -19.53 -4.28 -34.85
CA LYS A 160 -20.23 -4.22 -33.56
C LYS A 160 -19.88 -2.95 -32.78
N ALA A 161 -18.61 -2.54 -32.78
CA ALA A 161 -18.16 -1.28 -32.21
C ALA A 161 -18.60 -0.11 -33.10
N SER A 162 -18.72 1.10 -32.56
CA SER A 162 -19.14 2.24 -33.37
C SER A 162 -18.10 2.53 -34.46
N THR A 163 -18.58 2.98 -35.61
CA THR A 163 -17.73 3.34 -36.75
C THR A 163 -16.71 4.39 -36.32
N THR A 164 -17.12 5.38 -35.52
CA THR A 164 -16.22 6.39 -34.96
C THR A 164 -15.11 5.79 -34.09
N THR A 165 -15.43 4.84 -33.20
CA THR A 165 -14.41 4.14 -32.39
C THR A 165 -13.40 3.41 -33.27
N LEU A 166 -13.88 2.66 -34.27
CA LEU A 166 -13.04 1.91 -35.20
C LEU A 166 -12.15 2.83 -36.03
N THR A 167 -12.71 3.86 -36.66
CA THR A 167 -11.95 4.82 -37.49
C THR A 167 -10.84 5.50 -36.68
N ARG A 168 -11.13 5.94 -35.45
CA ARG A 168 -10.14 6.57 -34.56
C ARG A 168 -9.03 5.61 -34.18
N ALA A 169 -9.37 4.35 -33.85
CA ALA A 169 -8.39 3.33 -33.53
C ALA A 169 -7.51 2.95 -34.74
N ILE A 170 -8.10 2.84 -35.93
CA ILE A 170 -7.39 2.53 -37.19
C ILE A 170 -6.40 3.64 -37.53
N ARG A 171 -6.80 4.91 -37.43
CA ARG A 171 -5.89 6.05 -37.67
C ARG A 171 -4.72 6.06 -36.71
N PHE A 172 -4.97 5.83 -35.42
CA PHE A 172 -3.89 5.74 -34.44
C PHE A 172 -2.94 4.56 -34.71
N ALA A 173 -3.51 3.40 -35.06
CA ALA A 173 -2.73 2.22 -35.40
C ALA A 173 -1.88 2.44 -36.66
N ALA A 174 -2.43 3.09 -37.69
CA ALA A 174 -1.70 3.46 -38.91
C ALA A 174 -0.50 4.37 -38.60
N GLU A 175 -0.73 5.43 -37.81
CA GLU A 175 0.30 6.38 -37.39
C GLU A 175 1.43 5.72 -36.59
N HIS A 176 1.11 4.76 -35.73
CA HIS A 176 2.08 4.06 -34.88
C HIS A 176 2.60 2.74 -35.49
N GLU A 177 2.33 2.48 -36.77
CA GLU A 177 2.68 1.26 -37.50
C GLU A 177 2.22 -0.06 -36.84
N ILE A 178 1.12 -0.02 -36.08
CA ILE A 178 0.51 -1.19 -35.42
C ILE A 178 -0.45 -1.88 -36.41
N ARG A 179 -0.34 -3.20 -36.54
CA ARG A 179 -1.10 -3.99 -37.54
C ARG A 179 -2.24 -4.81 -36.95
N LEU A 180 -2.37 -4.82 -35.64
CA LEU A 180 -3.35 -5.60 -34.90
C LEU A 180 -4.06 -4.69 -33.89
N ILE A 181 -5.38 -4.68 -33.91
CA ILE A 181 -6.20 -3.92 -32.95
C ILE A 181 -7.06 -4.88 -32.16
N TRP A 182 -7.13 -4.69 -30.84
CA TRP A 182 -8.04 -5.39 -29.96
C TRP A 182 -9.13 -4.43 -29.48
N ILE A 183 -10.38 -4.77 -29.78
CA ILE A 183 -11.58 -4.07 -29.32
C ILE A 183 -12.50 -5.11 -28.67
N ASP A 184 -12.91 -4.90 -27.44
CA ASP A 184 -13.74 -5.81 -26.66
C ASP A 184 -15.02 -6.29 -27.38
N GLN A 185 -15.75 -5.38 -28.05
CA GLN A 185 -16.97 -5.70 -28.80
C GLN A 185 -16.72 -6.56 -30.05
N GLU A 186 -15.51 -6.51 -30.62
CA GLU A 186 -15.16 -7.17 -31.88
C GLU A 186 -14.39 -8.47 -31.68
N CYS A 187 -13.43 -8.44 -30.75
CA CYS A 187 -12.44 -9.49 -30.55
C CYS A 187 -12.83 -10.52 -29.50
N MET A 188 -13.76 -10.20 -28.58
CA MET A 188 -14.32 -11.19 -27.67
C MET A 188 -15.57 -11.83 -28.27
N GLU A 189 -15.74 -13.13 -28.06
CA GLU A 189 -17.00 -13.80 -28.37
C GLU A 189 -18.08 -13.33 -27.39
N GLN A 190 -19.10 -12.65 -27.91
CA GLN A 190 -20.11 -11.98 -27.07
C GLN A 190 -21.34 -12.87 -26.84
N ASP A 191 -21.57 -13.83 -27.73
CA ASP A 191 -22.76 -14.67 -27.76
C ASP A 191 -22.57 -15.98 -26.98
N ASP A 192 -21.34 -16.47 -26.89
CA ASP A 192 -20.96 -17.58 -26.01
C ASP A 192 -20.70 -17.07 -24.59
N ARG A 193 -21.54 -17.49 -23.64
CA ARG A 193 -21.45 -17.06 -22.23
C ARG A 193 -20.18 -17.54 -21.54
N GLU A 194 -19.70 -18.75 -21.85
CA GLU A 194 -18.50 -19.28 -21.21
C GLU A 194 -17.27 -18.57 -21.75
N GLU A 195 -17.16 -18.39 -23.08
CA GLU A 195 -16.05 -17.65 -23.68
C GLU A 195 -16.04 -16.17 -23.26
N LYS A 196 -17.22 -15.55 -23.17
CA LYS A 196 -17.35 -14.18 -22.67
C LYS A 196 -16.90 -14.03 -21.23
N GLU A 197 -17.36 -14.91 -20.34
CA GLU A 197 -16.94 -14.91 -18.93
C GLU A 197 -15.42 -15.05 -18.83
N LEU A 198 -14.81 -15.88 -19.68
CA LEU A 198 -13.37 -16.04 -19.74
C LEU A 198 -12.66 -14.78 -20.24
N GLY A 199 -13.19 -14.12 -21.26
CA GLY A 199 -12.68 -12.84 -21.75
C GLY A 199 -12.69 -11.76 -20.67
N ILE A 200 -13.82 -11.60 -19.98
CA ILE A 200 -14.02 -10.67 -18.84
C ILE A 200 -12.95 -10.89 -17.75
N GLN A 201 -12.69 -12.16 -17.41
CA GLN A 201 -11.76 -12.57 -16.35
C GLN A 201 -10.28 -12.45 -16.75
N SER A 202 -9.99 -11.99 -17.97
CA SER A 202 -8.63 -11.91 -18.51
C SER A 202 -8.36 -10.60 -19.25
N MET A 203 -9.27 -9.62 -19.11
CA MET A 203 -9.09 -8.29 -19.71
C MET A 203 -7.83 -7.61 -19.20
N ASP A 204 -7.44 -7.78 -17.93
CA ASP A 204 -6.19 -7.20 -17.40
C ASP A 204 -4.95 -7.60 -18.20
N MET A 205 -4.83 -8.88 -18.56
CA MET A 205 -3.71 -9.36 -19.38
C MET A 205 -3.70 -8.75 -20.78
N VAL A 206 -4.88 -8.51 -21.37
CA VAL A 206 -4.99 -7.90 -22.71
C VAL A 206 -4.39 -6.50 -22.74
N TYR A 207 -4.74 -5.67 -21.75
CA TYR A 207 -4.21 -4.30 -21.70
C TYR A 207 -2.76 -4.25 -21.25
N GLN A 208 -2.33 -5.20 -20.41
CA GLN A 208 -0.94 -5.32 -19.96
C GLN A 208 0.03 -5.76 -21.07
N GLU A 209 -0.37 -6.74 -21.89
CA GLU A 209 0.47 -7.26 -22.98
C GLU A 209 0.46 -6.36 -24.22
N ALA A 210 -0.49 -5.43 -24.33
CA ALA A 210 -0.60 -4.53 -25.47
C ALA A 210 0.66 -3.65 -25.61
N THR A 211 1.02 -3.33 -26.85
CA THR A 211 2.13 -2.41 -27.11
C THR A 211 1.75 -0.99 -26.74
N HIS A 212 0.52 -0.60 -27.06
CA HIS A 212 -0.10 0.64 -26.66
C HIS A 212 -1.55 0.37 -26.24
N THR A 213 -2.02 1.11 -25.25
CA THR A 213 -3.45 1.19 -24.94
C THR A 213 -3.95 2.55 -25.40
N LEU A 214 -5.05 2.55 -26.15
CA LEU A 214 -5.66 3.76 -26.68
C LEU A 214 -6.97 4.05 -25.96
N ILE A 215 -7.02 5.16 -25.24
CA ILE A 215 -8.20 5.69 -24.56
C ILE A 215 -8.88 6.67 -25.50
N LEU A 216 -10.13 6.39 -25.85
CA LEU A 216 -10.94 7.27 -26.70
C LEU A 216 -11.93 8.04 -25.83
N LEU A 217 -11.70 9.35 -25.70
CA LEU A 217 -12.65 10.25 -25.06
C LEU A 217 -13.67 10.77 -26.07
N ASN A 218 -14.88 11.05 -25.60
CA ASN A 218 -15.95 11.66 -26.38
C ASN A 218 -15.98 13.18 -26.24
N VAL A 219 -15.25 13.73 -25.27
CA VAL A 219 -15.03 15.18 -25.14
C VAL A 219 -14.37 15.75 -26.39
N ARG A 220 -14.78 16.98 -26.74
CA ARG A 220 -14.22 17.73 -27.87
C ARG A 220 -13.76 19.12 -27.44
N ILE A 221 -12.54 19.49 -27.80
CA ILE A 221 -12.01 20.84 -27.57
C ILE A 221 -12.61 21.77 -28.63
N ALA A 222 -13.31 22.82 -28.17
CA ALA A 222 -14.14 23.65 -29.03
C ALA A 222 -13.55 25.04 -29.31
N THR A 223 -12.72 25.57 -28.40
CA THR A 223 -12.17 26.93 -28.51
C THR A 223 -10.65 26.93 -28.55
N GLN A 224 -10.07 27.98 -29.15
CA GLN A 224 -8.62 28.15 -29.18
C GLN A 224 -8.05 28.36 -27.77
N GLY A 225 -8.75 29.09 -26.90
CA GLY A 225 -8.33 29.30 -25.51
C GLY A 225 -8.20 27.99 -24.73
N GLN A 226 -9.16 27.07 -24.88
CA GLN A 226 -9.08 25.73 -24.29
C GLN A 226 -7.88 24.93 -24.81
N MET A 227 -7.61 24.99 -26.12
CA MET A 227 -6.46 24.31 -26.73
C MET A 227 -5.14 24.89 -26.19
N ASP A 228 -4.99 26.22 -26.21
CA ASP A 228 -3.79 26.91 -25.75
C ASP A 228 -3.56 26.68 -24.24
N GLY A 229 -4.64 26.69 -23.45
CA GLY A 229 -4.63 26.43 -22.01
C GLY A 229 -4.20 25.00 -21.69
N LEU A 230 -4.65 24.01 -22.47
CA LEU A 230 -4.20 22.62 -22.34
C LEU A 230 -2.74 22.45 -22.72
N CYS A 231 -2.27 23.00 -23.84
CA CYS A 231 -0.86 22.93 -24.24
C CYS A 231 0.07 23.55 -23.19
N LYS A 232 -0.29 24.73 -22.65
CA LYS A 232 0.45 25.35 -21.54
C LYS A 232 0.50 24.46 -20.29
N ALA A 233 -0.60 23.78 -19.97
CA ALA A 233 -0.65 22.85 -18.84
C ALA A 233 0.31 21.67 -19.04
N LEU A 234 0.37 21.12 -20.25
CA LEU A 234 1.24 19.99 -20.61
C LEU A 234 2.72 20.39 -20.58
N GLU A 235 3.04 21.60 -21.01
CA GLU A 235 4.41 22.14 -21.03
C GLU A 235 4.88 22.63 -19.65
N GLY A 236 3.98 22.78 -18.68
CA GLY A 236 4.26 23.44 -17.40
C GLY A 236 4.60 24.92 -17.60
N ALA A 237 3.96 25.59 -18.56
CA ALA A 237 4.15 26.99 -18.86
C ALA A 237 3.27 27.88 -17.95
N GLU A 238 3.70 29.12 -17.72
CA GLU A 238 2.91 30.07 -16.93
C GLU A 238 1.69 30.58 -17.71
N TYR A 239 0.56 30.72 -17.02
CA TYR A 239 -0.60 31.45 -17.53
C TYR A 239 -0.39 32.95 -17.33
N THR A 240 -0.63 33.74 -18.37
CA THR A 240 -0.35 35.18 -18.36
C THR A 240 -1.55 36.02 -17.94
N SER A 241 -2.74 35.42 -17.91
CA SER A 241 -3.99 36.06 -17.50
C SER A 241 -4.90 35.09 -16.75
N GLN A 242 -5.88 35.62 -16.02
CA GLN A 242 -6.92 34.80 -15.36
C GLN A 242 -7.83 34.10 -16.37
N GLU A 243 -8.07 34.69 -17.53
CA GLU A 243 -8.85 34.09 -18.62
C GLU A 243 -8.14 32.84 -19.17
N GLU A 244 -6.82 32.91 -19.39
CA GLU A 244 -6.04 31.75 -19.84
C GLU A 244 -6.03 30.60 -18.82
N PHE A 245 -6.00 30.93 -17.52
CA PHE A 245 -6.09 29.91 -16.47
C PHE A 245 -7.50 29.30 -16.40
N GLU A 246 -8.55 30.10 -16.54
CA GLU A 246 -9.93 29.61 -16.58
C GLU A 246 -10.16 28.70 -17.78
N ASP A 247 -9.65 29.06 -18.96
CA ASP A 247 -9.68 28.21 -20.16
C ASP A 247 -8.98 26.85 -19.93
N ALA A 248 -7.85 26.85 -19.20
CA ALA A 248 -7.15 25.62 -18.83
C ALA A 248 -7.94 24.78 -17.82
N VAL A 249 -8.62 25.39 -16.86
CA VAL A 249 -9.53 24.69 -15.94
C VAL A 249 -10.74 24.13 -16.69
N ASP A 250 -11.32 24.90 -17.60
CA ASP A 250 -12.49 24.52 -18.41
C ASP A 250 -12.22 23.29 -19.28
N VAL A 251 -11.07 23.24 -19.95
CA VAL A 251 -10.69 22.09 -20.79
C VAL A 251 -10.38 20.85 -19.96
N VAL A 252 -9.63 20.99 -18.85
CA VAL A 252 -9.32 19.86 -17.95
C VAL A 252 -10.58 19.35 -17.27
N GLU A 253 -11.51 20.22 -16.90
CA GLU A 253 -12.82 19.82 -16.37
C GLU A 253 -13.65 19.07 -17.40
N SER A 254 -13.69 19.57 -18.64
CA SER A 254 -14.39 18.90 -19.75
C SER A 254 -13.84 17.48 -19.97
N ILE A 255 -12.51 17.33 -19.91
CA ILE A 255 -11.85 16.02 -19.98
C ILE A 255 -12.22 15.14 -18.79
N ALA A 256 -12.09 15.65 -17.56
CA ALA A 256 -12.39 14.92 -16.32
C ALA A 256 -13.89 14.58 -16.15
N ALA A 257 -14.78 15.28 -16.87
CA ALA A 257 -16.21 15.02 -16.92
C ALA A 257 -16.60 13.93 -17.93
N ASP A 258 -15.67 13.48 -18.79
CA ASP A 258 -15.95 12.40 -19.73
C ASP A 258 -16.38 11.13 -18.98
N ARG A 259 -17.38 10.44 -19.52
CA ARG A 259 -17.93 9.21 -18.95
C ARG A 259 -16.86 8.15 -18.71
N TRP A 260 -15.78 8.15 -19.50
CA TRP A 260 -14.66 7.23 -19.35
C TRP A 260 -14.07 7.26 -17.94
N PHE A 261 -13.91 8.44 -17.33
CA PHE A 261 -13.37 8.58 -15.96
C PHE A 261 -14.29 8.04 -14.86
N THR A 262 -15.55 7.73 -15.19
CA THR A 262 -16.53 7.23 -14.21
C THR A 262 -16.66 5.71 -14.20
N ARG A 263 -16.17 4.99 -15.22
CA ARG A 263 -16.43 3.54 -15.38
C ARG A 263 -15.35 2.69 -14.71
N ALA A 264 -15.75 1.64 -14.00
CA ALA A 264 -14.82 0.72 -13.37
C ALA A 264 -14.00 -0.14 -14.37
N TRP A 265 -14.59 -0.48 -15.51
CA TRP A 265 -13.86 -1.19 -16.57
C TRP A 265 -12.70 -0.34 -17.08
N CYS A 266 -12.95 0.92 -17.44
CA CYS A 266 -11.93 1.88 -17.87
C CYS A 266 -10.79 2.04 -16.85
N PHE A 267 -11.10 2.00 -15.55
CA PHE A 267 -10.08 2.02 -14.50
C PHE A 267 -9.16 0.79 -14.53
N GLN A 268 -9.72 -0.41 -14.67
CA GLN A 268 -8.91 -1.62 -14.81
C GLN A 268 -7.99 -1.54 -16.04
N GLU A 269 -8.53 -1.05 -17.15
CA GLU A 269 -7.85 -0.99 -18.45
C GLU A 269 -6.62 -0.07 -18.37
N VAL A 270 -6.78 1.13 -17.82
CA VAL A 270 -5.64 2.05 -17.63
C VAL A 270 -4.68 1.58 -16.55
N ALA A 271 -5.18 0.98 -15.46
CA ALA A 271 -4.33 0.43 -14.39
C ALA A 271 -3.48 -0.75 -14.90
N ALA A 272 -4.00 -1.55 -15.83
CA ALA A 272 -3.27 -2.64 -16.46
C ALA A 272 -2.30 -2.16 -17.56
N ALA A 273 -2.64 -1.09 -18.28
CA ALA A 273 -1.82 -0.52 -19.35
C ALA A 273 -0.57 0.23 -18.85
N GLY A 274 -0.64 0.85 -17.67
CA GLY A 274 0.47 1.62 -17.09
C GLY A 274 0.88 2.82 -17.94
N GLU A 275 2.19 3.05 -18.10
CA GLU A 275 2.75 4.21 -18.82
C GLU A 275 2.49 4.22 -20.34
N LEU A 276 1.98 3.14 -20.91
CA LEU A 276 1.78 2.99 -22.37
C LEU A 276 0.37 3.35 -22.84
N ALA A 277 -0.40 3.99 -21.97
CA ALA A 277 -1.74 4.47 -22.26
C ALA A 277 -1.70 5.87 -22.90
N TRP A 278 -2.29 5.97 -24.08
CA TRP A 278 -2.51 7.19 -24.84
C TRP A 278 -3.99 7.58 -24.76
N ILE A 279 -4.26 8.88 -24.79
CA ILE A 279 -5.59 9.46 -24.82
C ILE A 279 -5.75 10.20 -26.14
N LEU A 280 -6.85 9.96 -26.85
CA LEU A 280 -7.29 10.77 -27.98
C LEU A 280 -8.51 11.62 -27.62
N ILE A 281 -8.37 12.91 -27.89
CA ILE A 281 -9.38 13.93 -27.66
C ILE A 281 -9.71 14.60 -28.99
N GLY A 282 -10.98 14.63 -29.38
CA GLY A 282 -11.37 15.32 -30.60
C GLY A 282 -11.20 16.83 -30.47
N TYR A 283 -10.92 17.54 -31.55
CA TYR A 283 -10.96 19.01 -31.58
C TYR A 283 -11.68 19.55 -32.82
N ASP A 284 -12.05 20.83 -32.81
CA ASP A 284 -12.60 21.50 -34.01
C ASP A 284 -11.48 21.79 -35.01
N GLN A 285 -11.65 21.39 -36.28
CA GLN A 285 -10.60 21.51 -37.32
C GLN A 285 -10.18 22.96 -37.59
N ASN A 286 -10.98 23.94 -37.17
CA ASN A 286 -10.65 25.36 -37.30
C ASN A 286 -9.62 25.85 -36.26
N LEU A 287 -9.29 25.04 -35.25
CA LEU A 287 -8.33 25.39 -34.20
C LEU A 287 -6.89 25.21 -34.69
N LYS A 288 -6.01 26.10 -34.23
CA LYS A 288 -4.56 25.97 -34.40
C LYS A 288 -4.04 25.05 -33.32
N VAL A 289 -3.35 23.98 -33.71
CA VAL A 289 -2.76 23.04 -32.77
C VAL A 289 -1.29 22.84 -33.12
N GLU A 290 -0.47 22.66 -32.11
CA GLU A 290 0.94 22.35 -32.30
C GLU A 290 1.09 20.97 -32.96
N SER A 291 2.02 20.86 -33.91
CA SER A 291 2.24 19.63 -34.69
C SER A 291 2.71 18.46 -33.83
N SER A 292 3.26 18.72 -32.65
CA SER A 292 3.71 17.71 -31.68
C SER A 292 2.56 16.86 -31.12
N TYR A 293 1.33 17.40 -31.07
CA TYR A 293 0.16 16.72 -30.48
C TYR A 293 -0.88 16.26 -31.52
N THR A 294 -0.66 16.54 -32.82
CA THR A 294 -1.67 16.37 -33.89
C THR A 294 -1.14 15.65 -35.12
N SER A 295 -0.54 14.48 -34.91
CA SER A 295 -0.23 13.56 -36.01
C SER A 295 -1.49 12.96 -36.65
N ILE A 296 -2.61 12.90 -35.92
CA ILE A 296 -3.87 12.34 -36.41
C ILE A 296 -4.87 13.48 -36.71
N PRO A 297 -5.39 13.61 -37.94
CA PRO A 297 -6.26 14.72 -38.31
C PRO A 297 -7.52 14.84 -37.44
N GLY A 298 -7.69 15.99 -36.78
CA GLY A 298 -8.85 16.30 -35.93
C GLY A 298 -8.83 15.66 -34.54
N GLU A 299 -7.73 15.01 -34.17
CA GLU A 299 -7.53 14.36 -32.87
C GLU A 299 -6.27 14.90 -32.18
N PHE A 300 -6.37 15.17 -30.89
CA PHE A 300 -5.29 15.56 -30.01
C PHE A 300 -4.82 14.33 -29.24
N ALA A 301 -3.57 13.94 -29.43
CA ALA A 301 -2.98 12.75 -28.82
C ALA A 301 -2.05 13.12 -27.66
N VAL A 302 -2.30 12.54 -26.49
CA VAL A 302 -1.52 12.81 -25.27
C VAL A 302 -1.37 11.56 -24.43
N GLN A 303 -0.24 11.37 -23.73
CA GLN A 303 -0.11 10.25 -22.81
C GLN A 303 -0.88 10.51 -21.52
N VAL A 304 -1.35 9.44 -20.88
CA VAL A 304 -2.03 9.54 -19.58
C VAL A 304 -1.17 10.26 -18.54
N GLN A 305 0.16 10.07 -18.57
CA GLN A 305 1.08 10.74 -17.65
C GLN A 305 1.15 12.24 -17.86
N ASP A 306 1.16 12.68 -19.12
CA ASP A 306 1.21 14.10 -19.45
C ASP A 306 -0.09 14.79 -19.04
N LEU A 307 -1.25 14.14 -19.25
CA LEU A 307 -2.53 14.66 -18.75
C LEU A 307 -2.55 14.77 -17.21
N ARG A 308 -1.93 13.82 -16.49
CA ARG A 308 -1.76 13.93 -15.03
C ARG A 308 -0.86 15.09 -14.65
N GLY A 309 0.22 15.30 -15.39
CA GLY A 309 1.09 16.46 -15.28
C GLY A 309 0.33 17.77 -15.45
N ALA A 310 -0.47 17.87 -16.52
CA ALA A 310 -1.34 19.02 -16.79
C ALA A 310 -2.35 19.27 -15.68
N ALA A 311 -3.04 18.24 -15.19
CA ALA A 311 -3.99 18.38 -14.07
C ALA A 311 -3.30 18.84 -12.78
N THR A 312 -2.10 18.34 -12.51
CA THR A 312 -1.27 18.77 -11.37
C THR A 312 -0.84 20.23 -11.53
N TRP A 313 -0.43 20.62 -12.73
CA TRP A 313 -0.02 21.98 -13.04
C TRP A 313 -1.17 22.96 -12.82
N VAL A 314 -2.36 22.66 -13.35
CA VAL A 314 -3.56 23.49 -13.17
C VAL A 314 -3.96 23.61 -11.69
N GLU A 315 -3.82 22.55 -10.89
CA GLU A 315 -4.15 22.59 -9.45
C GLU A 315 -3.14 23.42 -8.64
N THR A 316 -1.85 23.30 -8.95
CA THR A 316 -0.75 23.87 -8.16
C THR A 316 -0.31 25.27 -8.61
N TRP A 317 -0.57 25.64 -9.86
CA TRP A 317 -0.17 26.94 -10.42
C TRP A 317 -0.68 28.16 -9.60
N PRO A 318 -1.90 28.19 -9.05
CA PRO A 318 -2.33 29.26 -8.15
C PRO A 318 -1.38 29.55 -6.99
N ASP A 319 -0.70 28.53 -6.46
CA ASP A 319 0.22 28.68 -5.33
C ASP A 319 1.58 29.22 -5.75
N THR A 320 2.03 28.94 -6.98
CA THR A 320 3.30 29.47 -7.49
C THR A 320 3.24 30.98 -7.74
N GLN A 321 2.06 31.51 -8.07
CA GLN A 321 1.84 32.95 -8.25
C GLN A 321 1.71 33.73 -6.94
N ALA A 322 1.24 33.09 -5.87
CA ALA A 322 1.11 33.70 -4.55
C ALA A 322 2.48 34.04 -3.91
N GLU A 323 3.55 33.36 -4.33
CA GLU A 323 4.91 33.63 -3.89
C GLU A 323 5.61 34.74 -4.69
N SER A 324 5.16 35.02 -5.93
CA SER A 324 5.83 35.93 -6.88
C SER A 324 5.23 37.35 -6.94
N SER A 325 4.00 37.57 -6.49
CA SER A 325 3.28 38.84 -6.66
C SER A 325 2.99 39.57 -5.34
N SER A 326 3.48 40.81 -5.21
CA SER A 326 3.19 41.72 -4.07
C SER A 326 1.83 42.42 -4.17
N GLU A 327 1.11 42.24 -5.27
CA GLU A 327 -0.26 42.70 -5.49
C GLU A 327 -1.13 41.46 -5.75
N GLY A 328 -1.86 41.02 -4.72
CA GLY A 328 -2.68 39.82 -4.77
C GLY A 328 -3.83 39.96 -5.78
N GLY A 329 -3.65 39.35 -6.95
CA GLY A 329 -4.77 38.91 -7.77
C GLY A 329 -5.48 37.79 -7.01
N ILE A 330 -6.66 38.08 -6.47
CA ILE A 330 -7.52 37.07 -5.84
C ILE A 330 -8.03 36.17 -6.97
N LEU A 331 -7.36 35.05 -7.19
CA LEU A 331 -7.90 33.97 -8.02
C LEU A 331 -9.24 33.54 -7.42
N ASP A 332 -10.26 33.33 -8.25
CA ASP A 332 -11.58 32.95 -7.77
C ASP A 332 -11.53 31.61 -7.03
N VAL A 333 -12.10 31.59 -5.82
CA VAL A 333 -12.17 30.40 -4.97
C VAL A 333 -12.94 29.29 -5.69
N ALA A 334 -13.95 29.64 -6.51
CA ALA A 334 -14.70 28.67 -7.29
C ALA A 334 -13.82 27.97 -8.35
N THR A 335 -13.03 28.72 -9.12
CA THR A 335 -12.08 28.16 -10.10
C THR A 335 -11.09 27.21 -9.43
N ARG A 336 -10.56 27.58 -8.27
CA ARG A 336 -9.63 26.72 -7.53
C ARG A 336 -10.30 25.40 -7.08
N HIS A 337 -11.53 25.46 -6.59
CA HIS A 337 -12.30 24.25 -6.25
C HIS A 337 -12.57 23.37 -7.47
N ARG A 338 -12.86 23.96 -8.64
CA ARG A 338 -13.00 23.23 -9.91
C ARG A 338 -11.70 22.53 -10.28
N ALA A 339 -10.57 23.24 -10.23
CA ALA A 339 -9.25 22.68 -10.50
C ALA A 339 -8.92 21.49 -9.59
N THR A 340 -9.13 21.61 -8.27
CA THR A 340 -8.94 20.51 -7.31
C THR A 340 -9.86 19.32 -7.60
N ALA A 341 -11.14 19.56 -7.92
CA ALA A 341 -12.07 18.49 -8.25
C ALA A 341 -11.66 17.73 -9.54
N CYS A 342 -11.11 18.44 -10.52
CA CYS A 342 -10.58 17.84 -11.74
C CYS A 342 -9.33 17.01 -11.45
N PHE A 343 -8.41 17.55 -10.65
CA PHE A 343 -7.23 16.85 -10.16
C PHE A 343 -7.60 15.54 -9.47
N ASP A 344 -8.52 15.57 -8.51
CA ASP A 344 -8.97 14.39 -7.76
C ASP A 344 -9.54 13.31 -8.70
N ARG A 345 -10.36 13.69 -9.69
CA ARG A 345 -10.94 12.74 -10.67
C ARG A 345 -9.87 12.10 -11.56
N ILE A 346 -8.97 12.90 -12.11
CA ILE A 346 -7.91 12.41 -13.02
C ILE A 346 -6.92 11.53 -12.25
N MET A 347 -6.51 11.97 -11.05
CA MET A 347 -5.59 11.21 -10.20
C MET A 347 -6.23 9.92 -9.68
N GLY A 348 -7.52 9.94 -9.35
CA GLY A 348 -8.28 8.76 -8.95
C GLY A 348 -8.24 7.67 -9.99
N MET A 349 -8.26 8.00 -11.30
CA MET A 349 -8.15 7.05 -12.41
C MET A 349 -6.74 6.49 -12.64
N CYS A 350 -5.70 7.13 -12.11
CA CYS A 350 -4.30 6.75 -12.34
C CYS A 350 -3.44 6.85 -11.06
N PRO A 351 -3.62 5.93 -10.09
CA PRO A 351 -2.97 6.04 -8.78
C PRO A 351 -1.43 5.89 -8.88
N ILE A 352 -0.69 6.68 -8.10
CA ILE A 352 0.78 6.83 -8.19
C ILE A 352 1.54 5.51 -7.93
N ALA A 353 0.98 4.62 -7.10
CA ALA A 353 1.61 3.36 -6.71
C ALA A 353 1.82 2.37 -7.87
N TYR A 354 1.21 2.66 -9.03
CA TYR A 354 1.20 1.81 -10.21
C TYR A 354 2.21 2.25 -11.30
N HIS A 355 3.10 3.21 -11.03
CA HIS A 355 4.08 3.66 -12.04
C HIS A 355 5.40 2.89 -12.05
N PHE A 356 5.60 1.93 -11.14
CA PHE A 356 6.83 1.13 -11.07
C PHE A 356 6.75 -0.21 -11.83
N PHE A 357 5.80 -0.36 -12.76
CA PHE A 357 5.55 -1.64 -13.40
C PHE A 357 6.62 -2.06 -14.41
N SER A 358 7.16 -3.24 -14.17
CA SER A 358 7.73 -4.08 -15.22
C SER A 358 6.61 -4.55 -16.16
N LYS A 359 6.89 -4.66 -17.47
CA LYS A 359 6.03 -5.38 -18.44
C LYS A 359 5.92 -6.88 -18.11
N ASP A 360 6.71 -7.37 -17.16
CA ASP A 360 6.69 -8.76 -16.73
C ASP A 360 5.43 -9.07 -15.90
N PRO A 361 4.54 -9.96 -16.39
CA PRO A 361 3.36 -10.42 -15.66
C PRO A 361 3.67 -11.00 -14.28
N GLU A 362 4.87 -11.54 -14.06
CA GLU A 362 5.28 -12.13 -12.79
C GLU A 362 5.64 -11.08 -11.72
N PHE A 363 5.97 -9.84 -12.12
CA PHE A 363 6.36 -8.74 -11.22
C PHE A 363 5.27 -7.67 -11.06
N ARG A 364 4.02 -8.03 -11.35
CA ARG A 364 2.88 -7.13 -11.25
C ARG A 364 2.55 -6.76 -9.80
N PHE A 365 2.74 -5.49 -9.47
CA PHE A 365 2.26 -4.83 -8.25
C PHE A 365 0.74 -4.54 -8.29
N GLY A 366 -0.08 -5.29 -7.56
CA GLY A 366 -1.52 -4.99 -7.42
C GLY A 366 -1.86 -4.38 -6.06
N PRO A 367 -2.98 -3.64 -5.93
CA PRO A 367 -3.54 -3.34 -4.62
C PRO A 367 -3.98 -4.62 -3.90
N ASN A 368 -4.13 -4.55 -2.58
CA ASN A 368 -4.95 -5.50 -1.85
C ASN A 368 -6.46 -5.21 -2.04
N ALA A 369 -7.33 -6.11 -1.58
CA ALA A 369 -8.78 -5.96 -1.76
C ALA A 369 -9.33 -4.65 -1.18
N SER A 370 -8.81 -4.19 -0.03
CA SER A 370 -9.28 -2.96 0.61
C SER A 370 -8.98 -1.72 -0.23
N GLU A 371 -7.79 -1.64 -0.81
CA GLU A 371 -7.39 -0.53 -1.68
C GLU A 371 -8.14 -0.59 -3.03
N ALA A 372 -8.29 -1.78 -3.62
CA ALA A 372 -9.10 -1.97 -4.81
C ALA A 372 -10.56 -1.54 -4.61
N LEU A 373 -11.13 -1.81 -3.43
CA LEU A 373 -12.47 -1.38 -3.06
C LEU A 373 -12.60 0.13 -2.94
N HIS A 374 -11.59 0.79 -2.38
CA HIS A 374 -11.55 2.25 -2.31
C HIS A 374 -11.64 2.86 -3.71
N PHE A 375 -10.81 2.39 -4.65
CA PHE A 375 -10.90 2.84 -6.04
C PHE A 375 -12.26 2.50 -6.68
N LEU A 376 -12.74 1.27 -6.54
CA LEU A 376 -14.01 0.89 -7.17
C LEU A 376 -15.24 1.57 -6.55
N GLY A 377 -15.12 2.13 -5.34
CA GLY A 377 -16.20 2.79 -4.61
C GLY A 377 -16.85 3.95 -5.38
N GLU A 378 -16.05 4.75 -6.07
CA GLU A 378 -16.50 5.96 -6.79
C GLU A 378 -16.97 5.68 -8.23
N ARG A 379 -16.89 4.42 -8.68
CA ARG A 379 -16.99 4.06 -10.10
C ARG A 379 -18.27 3.33 -10.45
N GLN A 380 -18.76 3.55 -11.66
CA GLN A 380 -19.97 2.95 -12.17
C GLN A 380 -19.69 1.58 -12.81
N ASN A 381 -20.56 0.61 -12.51
CA ASN A 381 -20.62 -0.70 -13.18
C ASN A 381 -22.07 -0.98 -13.57
N ARG A 382 -22.29 -1.37 -14.84
CA ARG A 382 -23.62 -1.76 -15.31
C ARG A 382 -24.08 -3.09 -14.70
N ARG A 383 -23.13 -4.02 -14.51
CA ARG A 383 -23.37 -5.35 -13.92
C ARG A 383 -22.54 -5.42 -12.63
N ILE A 384 -23.17 -5.68 -11.49
CA ILE A 384 -22.49 -5.78 -10.20
C ILE A 384 -21.44 -6.92 -10.19
N PRO A 385 -21.73 -8.13 -10.71
CA PRO A 385 -20.75 -9.21 -10.77
C PRO A 385 -19.44 -8.85 -11.50
N ASP A 386 -19.47 -7.96 -12.49
CA ASP A 386 -18.25 -7.49 -13.17
C ASP A 386 -17.26 -6.86 -12.18
N ARG A 387 -17.75 -6.24 -11.10
CA ARG A 387 -16.87 -5.67 -10.07
C ARG A 387 -16.02 -6.72 -9.38
N LEU A 388 -16.50 -7.97 -9.25
CA LEU A 388 -15.70 -9.07 -8.71
C LEU A 388 -14.56 -9.45 -9.66
N ALA A 389 -14.85 -9.52 -10.97
CA ALA A 389 -13.83 -9.78 -11.98
C ALA A 389 -12.80 -8.65 -11.99
N ILE A 390 -13.26 -7.40 -12.01
CA ILE A 390 -12.39 -6.22 -11.99
C ILE A 390 -11.51 -6.19 -10.74
N LEU A 391 -12.08 -6.40 -9.55
CA LEU A 391 -11.30 -6.43 -8.31
C LEU A 391 -10.22 -7.53 -8.37
N ALA A 392 -10.58 -8.74 -8.79
CA ALA A 392 -9.63 -9.84 -8.88
C ALA A 392 -8.51 -9.56 -9.89
N ASN A 393 -8.86 -8.91 -11.00
CA ASN A 393 -7.96 -8.48 -12.05
C ASN A 393 -6.98 -7.44 -11.51
N ILE A 394 -7.46 -6.33 -10.95
CA ILE A 394 -6.61 -5.25 -10.45
C ILE A 394 -5.71 -5.75 -9.31
N CYS A 395 -6.25 -6.52 -8.37
CA CYS A 395 -5.47 -7.12 -7.29
C CYS A 395 -4.44 -8.15 -7.78
N ASN A 396 -4.41 -8.54 -9.05
CA ASN A 396 -3.55 -9.64 -9.53
C ASN A 396 -3.74 -10.92 -8.70
N TYR A 397 -5.00 -11.29 -8.46
CA TYR A 397 -5.31 -12.57 -7.83
C TYR A 397 -4.91 -13.73 -8.74
N THR A 398 -4.83 -14.94 -8.22
CA THR A 398 -4.58 -16.14 -9.04
C THR A 398 -5.84 -16.98 -9.19
N LYS A 399 -6.62 -17.08 -8.11
CA LYS A 399 -7.95 -17.70 -8.11
C LYS A 399 -8.99 -16.66 -8.47
N ARG A 400 -9.94 -17.03 -9.35
CA ARG A 400 -11.06 -16.20 -9.80
C ARG A 400 -12.37 -16.88 -9.47
N LEU A 401 -13.41 -16.10 -9.20
CA LEU A 401 -14.79 -16.58 -9.11
C LEU A 401 -15.47 -16.39 -10.47
N ASN A 402 -16.15 -17.42 -10.96
CA ASN A 402 -16.94 -17.38 -12.17
C ASN A 402 -18.25 -16.62 -11.90
N THR A 403 -18.37 -15.40 -12.45
CA THR A 403 -19.47 -14.49 -12.15
C THR A 403 -20.78 -14.97 -12.74
N GLU A 404 -20.75 -15.60 -13.92
CA GLU A 404 -21.92 -16.17 -14.58
C GLU A 404 -22.50 -17.36 -13.79
N ARG A 405 -21.65 -18.28 -13.31
CA ARG A 405 -22.08 -19.41 -12.48
C ARG A 405 -22.64 -18.98 -11.13
N LEU A 406 -22.09 -17.92 -10.53
CA LEU A 406 -22.66 -17.35 -9.31
C LEU A 406 -24.09 -16.85 -9.56
N VAL A 407 -24.30 -16.06 -10.61
CA VAL A 407 -25.64 -15.55 -10.97
C VAL A 407 -26.62 -16.68 -11.30
N GLN A 408 -26.16 -17.72 -12.01
CA GLN A 408 -27.00 -18.90 -12.29
C GLN A 408 -27.38 -19.66 -11.01
N SER A 409 -26.45 -19.78 -10.06
CA SER A 409 -26.70 -20.42 -8.76
C SER A 409 -27.72 -19.62 -7.93
N GLU A 410 -27.62 -18.28 -7.92
CA GLU A 410 -28.60 -17.39 -7.27
C GLU A 410 -30.02 -17.63 -7.82
N ASN A 411 -30.15 -17.66 -9.15
CA ASN A 411 -31.43 -17.86 -9.83
C ASN A 411 -32.03 -19.25 -9.55
N ALA A 412 -31.19 -20.30 -9.52
CA ALA A 412 -31.66 -21.67 -9.27
C ALA A 412 -32.12 -21.88 -7.82
N ARG A 413 -31.54 -21.16 -6.86
CA ARG A 413 -31.79 -21.34 -5.42
C ARG A 413 -32.74 -20.31 -4.81
N GLY A 414 -33.07 -19.24 -5.55
CA GLY A 414 -33.96 -18.17 -5.07
C GLY A 414 -33.37 -17.34 -3.93
N ARG A 415 -32.03 -17.26 -3.84
CA ARG A 415 -31.30 -16.50 -2.82
C ARG A 415 -30.17 -15.73 -3.49
N ASP A 416 -30.18 -14.40 -3.36
CA ASP A 416 -29.08 -13.54 -3.82
C ASP A 416 -27.87 -13.67 -2.91
N TYR A 417 -26.67 -13.78 -3.50
CA TYR A 417 -25.42 -13.54 -2.80
C TYR A 417 -25.18 -12.04 -2.66
N SER A 418 -24.67 -11.66 -1.49
CA SER A 418 -24.19 -10.31 -1.26
C SER A 418 -22.83 -10.10 -1.95
N TYR A 419 -22.64 -8.93 -2.53
CA TYR A 419 -21.37 -8.52 -3.13
C TYR A 419 -20.22 -8.57 -2.10
N SER A 420 -20.48 -8.10 -0.88
CA SER A 420 -19.48 -8.09 0.21
C SER A 420 -18.99 -9.48 0.59
N ILE A 421 -19.89 -10.49 0.61
CA ILE A 421 -19.53 -11.89 0.87
C ILE A 421 -18.65 -12.45 -0.24
N CYS A 422 -19.03 -12.17 -1.49
CA CYS A 422 -18.30 -12.69 -2.65
C CYS A 422 -16.86 -12.14 -2.70
N ILE A 423 -16.67 -10.88 -2.34
CA ILE A 423 -15.33 -10.29 -2.23
C ILE A 423 -14.56 -10.89 -1.05
N ALA A 424 -15.19 -11.06 0.11
CA ALA A 424 -14.53 -11.68 1.26
C ALA A 424 -14.02 -13.09 0.90
N VAL A 425 -14.84 -13.91 0.24
CA VAL A 425 -14.45 -15.23 -0.27
C VAL A 425 -13.29 -15.10 -1.26
N LEU A 426 -13.42 -14.23 -2.26
CA LEU A 426 -12.40 -14.00 -3.29
C LEU A 426 -11.04 -13.57 -2.70
N ALA A 427 -11.05 -12.68 -1.71
CA ALA A 427 -9.85 -12.24 -0.99
C ALA A 427 -9.24 -13.41 -0.19
N ILE A 428 -10.04 -14.11 0.60
CA ILE A 428 -9.59 -15.22 1.46
C ILE A 428 -8.99 -16.36 0.66
N ILE A 429 -9.61 -16.79 -0.46
CA ILE A 429 -9.06 -17.88 -1.27
C ILE A 429 -7.73 -17.49 -1.93
N ASN A 430 -7.48 -16.19 -2.11
CA ASN A 430 -6.21 -15.65 -2.60
C ASN A 430 -5.23 -15.28 -1.46
N GLY A 431 -5.62 -15.50 -0.20
CA GLY A 431 -4.78 -15.22 0.96
C GLY A 431 -4.66 -13.75 1.31
N ASP A 432 -5.50 -12.90 0.73
CA ASP A 432 -5.58 -11.49 1.07
C ASP A 432 -6.35 -11.31 2.38
N THR A 433 -5.68 -10.73 3.37
CA THR A 433 -6.22 -10.52 4.71
C THR A 433 -6.63 -9.08 4.98
N SER A 434 -6.57 -8.19 3.97
CA SER A 434 -6.88 -6.77 4.11
C SER A 434 -8.32 -6.50 4.56
N LEU A 435 -9.24 -7.44 4.32
CA LEU A 435 -10.64 -7.36 4.75
C LEU A 435 -10.90 -7.98 6.13
N LEU A 436 -9.88 -8.59 6.74
CA LEU A 436 -9.99 -9.33 7.99
C LEU A 436 -9.39 -8.54 9.16
N LYS A 437 -9.99 -8.65 10.35
CA LYS A 437 -9.38 -8.13 11.57
C LYS A 437 -8.42 -9.15 12.15
N VAL A 438 -7.25 -9.30 11.52
CA VAL A 438 -6.16 -10.07 12.11
C VAL A 438 -5.43 -9.18 13.12
N SER A 439 -5.66 -9.41 14.42
CA SER A 439 -4.79 -8.89 15.47
C SER A 439 -3.46 -9.65 15.47
N ALA A 440 -2.68 -9.50 14.40
CA ALA A 440 -1.28 -9.90 14.36
C ALA A 440 -0.52 -8.87 13.52
N ARG A 441 0.28 -8.04 14.22
CA ARG A 441 1.18 -6.98 13.72
C ARG A 441 0.52 -5.63 13.39
N HIS A 442 0.12 -4.91 14.43
CA HIS A 442 0.42 -3.48 14.47
C HIS A 442 1.95 -3.32 14.50
N GLY A 443 2.55 -3.20 13.33
CA GLY A 443 4.00 -3.06 13.15
C GLY A 443 4.42 -2.59 11.75
N ILE A 444 3.49 -2.22 10.88
CA ILE A 444 3.77 -1.40 9.70
C ILE A 444 3.41 0.03 10.10
N LYS A 445 4.42 0.88 10.17
CA LYS A 445 4.27 2.31 10.43
C LYS A 445 3.93 2.99 9.11
N GLU A 446 2.66 3.27 8.88
CA GLU A 446 2.25 4.45 8.12
C GLU A 446 1.19 5.23 8.91
N ALA A 447 1.24 6.55 8.72
CA ALA A 447 0.40 7.60 9.30
C ALA A 447 0.49 7.83 10.81
N GLY A 448 1.23 8.89 11.17
CA GLY A 448 1.34 9.48 12.51
C GLY A 448 0.03 9.99 13.12
N ILE A 449 -0.87 9.08 13.48
CA ILE A 449 -2.06 9.37 14.27
C ILE A 449 -2.03 8.55 15.57
N GLU A 450 -1.31 9.05 16.59
CA GLU A 450 -1.54 8.71 18.01
C GLU A 450 -2.96 9.07 18.46
N THR A 451 -3.95 8.20 18.25
CA THR A 451 -5.19 8.27 19.02
C THR A 451 -5.06 7.37 20.24
N GLU A 452 -4.83 7.98 21.41
CA GLU A 452 -4.99 7.37 22.74
C GLU A 452 -6.46 6.98 22.99
N GLN A 453 -7.08 6.09 22.19
CA GLN A 453 -8.27 5.39 22.66
C GLN A 453 -7.79 4.06 23.21
N LYS A 454 -7.82 3.96 24.53
CA LYS A 454 -7.85 2.67 25.21
C LYS A 454 -8.94 1.85 24.50
N PRO A 455 -8.61 0.73 23.84
CA PRO A 455 -9.62 -0.04 23.13
C PRO A 455 -10.70 -0.43 24.15
N PRO A 456 -11.99 -0.43 23.76
CA PRO A 456 -13.02 -1.00 24.61
C PRO A 456 -12.56 -2.43 24.98
N GLU A 457 -12.85 -2.84 26.20
CA GLU A 457 -12.66 -4.22 26.68
C GLU A 457 -13.46 -5.17 25.77
N CYS A 458 -12.93 -5.45 24.59
CA CYS A 458 -13.32 -6.58 23.78
C CYS A 458 -12.68 -7.77 24.48
N SER A 459 -13.53 -8.67 24.94
CA SER A 459 -13.20 -10.06 25.23
C SER A 459 -12.16 -10.58 24.22
N PRO A 460 -11.28 -11.52 24.62
CA PRO A 460 -10.20 -12.01 23.79
C PRO A 460 -10.76 -12.87 22.66
N SER A 461 -11.41 -12.26 21.67
CA SER A 461 -11.67 -12.88 20.38
C SER A 461 -10.34 -12.92 19.65
N ILE A 462 -9.66 -14.04 19.88
CA ILE A 462 -8.56 -14.56 19.09
C ILE A 462 -8.90 -14.41 17.59
N ALA A 463 -7.92 -14.04 16.76
CA ALA A 463 -8.12 -13.64 15.36
C ALA A 463 -9.20 -14.45 14.62
N SER A 464 -10.19 -13.75 14.06
CA SER A 464 -11.23 -14.35 13.21
C SER A 464 -10.85 -14.20 11.75
N TRP A 465 -11.14 -15.24 10.94
CA TRP A 465 -11.07 -15.18 9.48
C TRP A 465 -12.35 -14.61 8.85
N MET A 466 -13.28 -14.12 9.68
CA MET A 466 -14.44 -13.34 9.25
C MET A 466 -14.20 -11.84 9.48
N ALA A 467 -14.79 -11.02 8.61
CA ALA A 467 -14.82 -9.58 8.81
C ALA A 467 -15.54 -9.24 10.12
N VAL A 468 -15.22 -8.08 10.71
CA VAL A 468 -15.92 -7.62 11.92
C VAL A 468 -17.40 -7.48 11.57
N GLY A 469 -18.25 -8.14 12.35
CA GLY A 469 -19.70 -8.12 12.15
C GLY A 469 -20.28 -6.72 11.96
N SER A 470 -19.80 -5.74 12.73
CA SER A 470 -20.25 -4.35 12.65
C SER A 470 -19.59 -3.51 11.54
N ALA A 471 -18.64 -4.04 10.77
CA ALA A 471 -17.94 -3.29 9.74
C ALA A 471 -18.77 -3.22 8.44
N LYS A 472 -18.72 -2.07 7.78
CA LYS A 472 -19.26 -1.85 6.44
C LYS A 472 -18.10 -1.81 5.46
N LEU A 473 -18.29 -2.38 4.28
CA LEU A 473 -17.23 -2.49 3.29
C LEU A 473 -16.70 -1.11 2.85
N LYS A 474 -17.58 -0.10 2.74
CA LYS A 474 -17.20 1.27 2.39
C LYS A 474 -16.46 2.04 3.50
N ASP A 475 -16.58 1.59 4.75
CA ASP A 475 -16.01 2.27 5.92
C ASP A 475 -14.73 1.56 6.40
N LEU A 476 -14.24 0.56 5.65
CA LEU A 476 -12.97 -0.09 5.96
C LEU A 476 -11.81 0.89 5.74
N PRO A 477 -10.86 0.98 6.69
CA PRO A 477 -9.68 1.80 6.49
C PRO A 477 -8.90 1.26 5.29
N VAL A 478 -8.44 2.15 4.40
CA VAL A 478 -7.54 1.77 3.32
C VAL A 478 -6.23 1.30 3.96
N ILE A 479 -5.87 0.05 3.71
CA ILE A 479 -4.59 -0.52 4.14
C ILE A 479 -3.66 -0.40 2.95
N GLU A 480 -2.72 0.53 3.00
CA GLU A 480 -1.75 0.74 1.93
C GLU A 480 -0.52 -0.16 2.18
N GLU A 481 -0.20 -1.06 1.24
CA GLU A 481 1.01 -1.88 1.30
C GLU A 481 2.18 -1.17 0.60
N TYR A 482 2.84 -0.26 1.31
CA TYR A 482 3.90 0.61 0.76
C TYR A 482 5.23 -0.10 0.38
N SER A 483 5.33 -1.42 0.52
CA SER A 483 6.63 -2.12 0.50
C SER A 483 6.93 -2.93 -0.76
N GLY A 484 6.10 -2.91 -1.81
CA GLY A 484 6.36 -3.71 -3.02
C GLY A 484 6.25 -5.23 -2.82
N VAL A 485 5.90 -5.70 -1.62
CA VAL A 485 5.78 -7.12 -1.26
C VAL A 485 4.37 -7.36 -0.73
N GLN A 486 3.49 -7.88 -1.60
CA GLN A 486 2.16 -8.34 -1.18
C GLN A 486 2.32 -9.51 -0.19
N ILE A 487 1.85 -9.35 1.04
CA ILE A 487 1.90 -10.44 2.04
C ILE A 487 0.56 -11.18 2.01
N ARG A 488 0.49 -12.23 1.20
CA ARG A 488 -0.68 -13.12 1.12
C ARG A 488 -0.45 -14.42 1.87
N LEU A 489 -1.51 -14.94 2.49
CA LEU A 489 -1.52 -16.29 3.04
C LEU A 489 -1.26 -17.30 1.93
N GLN A 490 -0.34 -18.24 2.17
CA GLN A 490 -0.02 -19.28 1.21
C GLN A 490 -1.10 -20.36 1.17
N SER A 491 -1.66 -20.62 -0.01
CA SER A 491 -2.57 -21.74 -0.29
C SER A 491 -3.78 -21.91 0.66
N PRO A 492 -4.56 -20.86 0.96
CA PRO A 492 -5.76 -21.00 1.78
C PRO A 492 -6.85 -21.82 1.08
N ARG A 493 -7.56 -22.62 1.87
CA ARG A 493 -8.70 -23.44 1.46
C ARG A 493 -9.85 -23.31 2.47
N ILE A 494 -11.04 -23.00 2.00
CA ILE A 494 -12.23 -22.91 2.84
C ILE A 494 -12.77 -24.34 3.04
N SER A 495 -13.05 -24.73 4.28
CA SER A 495 -13.64 -26.02 4.65
C SER A 495 -14.84 -25.84 5.59
N SER A 496 -15.66 -26.87 5.77
CA SER A 496 -16.78 -26.85 6.74
C SER A 496 -16.34 -26.65 8.18
N GLU A 497 -15.06 -26.91 8.47
CA GLU A 497 -14.44 -26.74 9.79
C GLU A 497 -13.78 -25.36 9.96
N GLY A 498 -13.73 -24.53 8.92
CA GLY A 498 -13.06 -23.23 8.90
C GLY A 498 -12.03 -23.06 7.78
N LEU A 499 -11.17 -22.04 7.89
CA LEU A 499 -10.14 -21.74 6.91
C LEU A 499 -8.88 -22.58 7.15
N VAL A 500 -8.57 -23.47 6.19
CA VAL A 500 -7.38 -24.33 6.19
C VAL A 500 -6.23 -23.60 5.51
N LEU A 501 -5.08 -23.56 6.16
CA LEU A 501 -3.78 -23.15 5.61
C LEU A 501 -2.82 -24.33 5.74
N PRO A 502 -1.67 -24.37 5.05
CA PRO A 502 -0.65 -25.39 5.30
C PRO A 502 -0.29 -25.46 6.79
N GLY A 503 -0.61 -26.56 7.47
CA GLY A 503 -0.34 -26.78 8.90
C GLY A 503 -1.25 -26.04 9.90
N HIS A 504 -2.29 -25.33 9.45
CA HIS A 504 -3.22 -24.60 10.31
C HIS A 504 -4.69 -24.80 9.91
N LEU A 505 -5.57 -24.82 10.89
CA LEU A 505 -7.01 -24.73 10.70
C LEU A 505 -7.56 -23.60 11.57
N TRP A 506 -8.00 -22.52 10.96
CA TRP A 506 -8.65 -21.39 11.63
C TRP A 506 -10.14 -21.66 11.68
N LYS A 507 -10.65 -22.12 12.84
CA LYS A 507 -12.09 -22.26 13.02
C LYS A 507 -12.71 -20.97 13.50
N VAL A 508 -14.00 -20.81 13.21
CA VAL A 508 -14.83 -19.76 13.80
C VAL A 508 -15.01 -20.09 15.29
N ASP A 509 -14.65 -19.16 16.18
CA ASP A 509 -14.95 -19.16 17.62
C ASP A 509 -14.41 -20.29 18.51
N CYS A 510 -13.28 -20.92 18.16
CA CYS A 510 -12.71 -21.97 19.01
C CYS A 510 -11.46 -21.52 19.80
N ASP A 511 -11.63 -21.38 21.12
CA ASP A 511 -10.55 -21.40 22.13
C ASP A 511 -9.95 -22.83 22.26
N CYS A 512 -9.55 -23.45 21.13
CA CYS A 512 -9.09 -24.84 21.11
C CYS A 512 -7.63 -24.96 21.58
N LYS A 513 -7.44 -24.98 22.91
CA LYS A 513 -6.24 -25.52 23.53
C LYS A 513 -6.33 -27.04 23.52
N VAL A 514 -5.36 -27.71 22.90
CA VAL A 514 -5.30 -29.18 22.92
C VAL A 514 -4.21 -29.61 23.87
N GLU A 515 -4.60 -30.28 24.95
CA GLU A 515 -3.68 -30.83 25.95
C GLU A 515 -2.92 -32.02 25.37
N MET A 516 -1.60 -32.00 25.53
CA MET A 516 -0.65 -32.97 24.97
C MET A 516 0.18 -33.67 26.05
N HIS A 517 -0.41 -33.84 27.24
CA HIS A 517 0.25 -34.40 28.42
C HIS A 517 0.80 -35.81 28.19
N ASP A 518 0.08 -36.64 27.44
CA ASP A 518 0.50 -38.01 27.14
C ASP A 518 1.75 -38.03 26.25
N VAL A 519 1.82 -37.14 25.27
CA VAL A 519 3.00 -37.00 24.39
C VAL A 519 4.16 -36.40 25.16
N ARG A 520 3.92 -35.35 25.96
CA ARG A 520 4.96 -34.72 26.78
C ARG A 520 5.56 -35.70 27.77
N SER A 521 4.74 -36.39 28.56
CA SER A 521 5.21 -37.34 29.58
C SER A 521 6.05 -38.46 28.97
N LYS A 522 5.65 -38.97 27.80
CA LYS A 522 6.36 -40.03 27.06
C LYS A 522 7.76 -39.60 26.61
N TYR A 523 7.94 -38.40 26.05
CA TYR A 523 9.21 -38.00 25.41
C TYR A 523 10.06 -37.02 26.24
N ARG A 524 9.56 -36.46 27.34
CA ARG A 524 10.29 -35.48 28.17
C ARG A 524 11.68 -35.93 28.66
N PRO A 525 11.91 -37.20 29.06
CA PRO A 525 13.24 -37.65 29.47
C PRO A 525 14.26 -37.65 28.32
N GLU A 526 13.84 -38.10 27.13
CA GLU A 526 14.65 -38.10 25.90
C GLU A 526 14.89 -36.66 25.40
N TRP A 527 13.85 -35.82 25.43
CA TRP A 527 13.92 -34.39 25.10
C TRP A 527 14.92 -33.64 25.97
N ASN A 528 14.88 -33.82 27.30
CA ASN A 528 15.81 -33.17 28.22
C ASN A 528 17.26 -33.63 28.04
N ARG A 529 17.49 -34.83 27.48
CA ARG A 529 18.81 -35.32 27.11
C ARG A 529 19.28 -34.67 25.80
N TYR A 530 18.38 -34.59 24.82
CA TYR A 530 18.61 -33.94 23.54
C TYR A 530 18.96 -32.44 23.68
N VAL A 531 18.18 -31.68 24.45
CA VAL A 531 18.46 -30.26 24.74
C VAL A 531 19.80 -30.09 25.44
N ARG A 532 20.15 -30.98 26.37
CA ARG A 532 21.45 -30.96 27.06
C ARG A 532 22.64 -31.31 26.16
N SER A 533 22.45 -32.17 25.16
CA SER A 533 23.52 -32.53 24.22
C SER A 533 23.74 -31.50 23.12
N CYS A 534 22.71 -30.75 22.73
CA CYS A 534 22.77 -29.81 21.60
C CYS A 534 23.03 -28.35 22.00
N GLY A 535 22.84 -27.95 23.26
CA GLY A 535 23.10 -26.58 23.70
C GLY A 535 22.24 -25.55 22.96
N ASP A 536 22.85 -24.47 22.45
CA ASP A 536 22.18 -23.44 21.63
C ASP A 536 21.99 -23.86 20.15
N ASP A 537 22.57 -25.00 19.72
CA ASP A 537 22.58 -25.50 18.33
C ASP A 537 21.48 -26.56 18.05
N ILE A 538 20.32 -26.43 18.69
CA ILE A 538 19.18 -27.39 18.58
C ILE A 538 18.71 -27.60 17.12
N GLY A 539 19.02 -26.69 16.20
CA GLY A 539 18.69 -26.81 14.77
C GLY A 539 19.77 -27.45 13.87
N ARG A 540 21.02 -27.59 14.32
CA ARG A 540 22.15 -28.03 13.46
C ARG A 540 22.65 -29.45 13.73
N VAL A 541 22.35 -30.03 14.89
CA VAL A 541 22.87 -31.35 15.29
C VAL A 541 21.76 -32.41 15.31
N GLY A 542 21.64 -33.13 14.19
CA GLY A 542 21.54 -34.59 14.15
C GLY A 542 20.57 -35.36 15.06
N SER A 543 19.35 -34.90 15.35
CA SER A 543 18.32 -35.81 15.88
C SER A 543 16.92 -35.67 15.26
N GLY A 544 16.89 -35.65 13.92
CA GLY A 544 15.63 -35.72 13.17
C GLY A 544 14.70 -36.86 13.61
N ALA A 545 15.26 -37.99 14.09
CA ALA A 545 14.48 -39.13 14.55
C ALA A 545 13.64 -38.86 15.82
N LEU A 546 14.17 -38.14 16.83
CA LEU A 546 13.38 -37.82 18.04
C LEU A 546 12.26 -36.83 17.72
N LEU A 547 12.57 -35.81 16.90
CA LEU A 547 11.62 -34.81 16.46
C LEU A 547 10.46 -35.43 15.68
N ARG A 548 10.77 -36.33 14.73
CA ARG A 548 9.75 -37.07 13.96
C ARG A 548 8.86 -37.95 14.84
N ARG A 549 9.42 -38.64 15.84
CA ARG A 549 8.65 -39.45 16.81
C ARG A 549 7.70 -38.61 17.67
N ILE A 550 8.13 -37.42 18.10
CA ILE A 550 7.28 -36.48 18.85
C ILE A 550 6.15 -35.97 17.96
N PHE A 551 6.47 -35.51 16.76
CA PHE A 551 5.50 -35.01 15.79
C PHE A 551 4.46 -36.07 15.40
N TRP A 552 4.88 -37.32 15.22
CA TRP A 552 3.98 -38.44 14.99
C TRP A 552 2.99 -38.66 16.13
N SER A 553 3.49 -38.66 17.37
CA SER A 553 2.64 -38.82 18.55
C SER A 553 1.65 -37.65 18.73
N VAL A 554 1.99 -36.46 18.23
CA VAL A 554 1.09 -35.32 18.15
C VAL A 554 -0.03 -35.56 17.12
N LEU A 555 0.29 -36.07 15.92
CA LEU A 555 -0.71 -36.42 14.90
C LEU A 555 -1.69 -37.48 15.41
N LEU A 556 -1.17 -38.56 16.03
CA LEU A 556 -2.01 -39.61 16.62
C LEU A 556 -2.89 -39.07 17.76
N SER A 557 -2.36 -38.18 18.59
CA SER A 557 -3.12 -37.53 19.67
C SER A 557 -4.27 -36.68 19.11
N PHE A 558 -4.06 -35.98 17.99
CA PHE A 558 -5.14 -35.24 17.31
C PHE A 558 -6.21 -36.18 16.74
N CYS A 559 -5.84 -37.28 16.09
CA CYS A 559 -6.80 -38.28 15.60
C CYS A 559 -7.58 -38.94 16.73
N ALA A 560 -6.91 -39.35 17.81
CA ALA A 560 -7.55 -39.98 18.98
C ALA A 560 -8.56 -39.03 19.67
N LYS A 561 -8.37 -37.72 19.55
CA LYS A 561 -9.29 -36.68 20.07
C LYS A 561 -10.36 -36.26 19.05
N GLY A 562 -10.50 -36.96 17.92
CA GLY A 562 -11.49 -36.67 16.88
C GLY A 562 -11.16 -35.43 16.02
N MET A 563 -9.92 -34.93 16.07
CA MET A 563 -9.48 -33.71 15.38
C MET A 563 -8.78 -34.02 14.05
N HIS A 564 -9.44 -34.82 13.19
CA HIS A 564 -8.87 -35.34 11.94
C HIS A 564 -8.44 -34.22 10.98
N SER A 565 -9.18 -33.10 10.93
CA SER A 565 -8.85 -31.96 10.08
C SER A 565 -7.53 -31.28 10.46
N VAL A 566 -7.21 -31.20 11.75
CA VAL A 566 -5.94 -30.64 12.25
C VAL A 566 -4.79 -31.61 12.00
N ALA A 567 -5.03 -32.91 12.17
CA ALA A 567 -4.04 -33.94 11.86
C ALA A 567 -3.69 -33.98 10.36
N ASN A 568 -4.70 -33.98 9.49
CA ASN A 568 -4.53 -33.91 8.03
C ASN A 568 -3.77 -32.64 7.61
N CYS A 569 -4.05 -31.53 8.27
CA CYS A 569 -3.40 -30.26 7.97
C CYS A 569 -1.91 -30.23 8.35
N LEU A 570 -1.56 -30.82 9.51
CA LEU A 570 -0.16 -31.02 9.90
C LEU A 570 0.56 -32.04 9.01
N TRP A 571 -0.15 -33.07 8.56
CA TRP A 571 0.32 -34.06 7.58
C TRP A 571 0.63 -33.41 6.22
N ASP A 572 -0.27 -32.56 5.71
CA ASP A 572 -0.07 -31.78 4.48
C ASP A 572 1.20 -30.92 4.51
N CYS A 573 1.60 -30.45 5.69
CA CYS A 573 2.78 -29.60 5.86
C CYS A 573 4.12 -30.31 5.64
N VAL A 574 4.14 -31.63 5.80
CA VAL A 574 5.36 -32.44 5.79
C VAL A 574 5.34 -33.56 4.76
N ARG A 575 4.19 -33.84 4.12
CA ARG A 575 4.10 -34.87 3.09
C ARG A 575 4.74 -34.41 1.76
N PRO A 576 5.52 -35.26 1.10
CA PRO A 576 5.91 -35.04 -0.29
C PRO A 576 4.73 -35.29 -1.24
N GLU A 577 4.63 -34.52 -2.33
CA GLU A 577 3.52 -34.61 -3.29
C GLU A 577 3.52 -35.92 -4.10
N THR A 578 4.70 -36.51 -4.35
CA THR A 578 4.89 -37.81 -5.02
C THR A 578 6.12 -38.54 -4.45
N ILE A 579 6.10 -39.88 -4.45
CA ILE A 579 7.25 -40.72 -4.10
C ILE A 579 7.84 -41.30 -5.38
N SER A 580 9.12 -41.00 -5.66
CA SER A 580 9.86 -41.68 -6.72
C SER A 580 10.10 -43.15 -6.35
N SER A 581 9.83 -44.09 -7.26
CA SER A 581 10.12 -45.52 -7.05
C SER A 581 11.62 -45.80 -6.81
N SER A 582 12.51 -44.92 -7.29
CA SER A 582 13.97 -45.05 -7.10
C SER A 582 14.41 -45.04 -5.64
N THR A 583 13.55 -44.57 -4.73
CA THR A 583 13.85 -44.45 -3.29
C THR A 583 13.57 -45.74 -2.49
N PHE A 584 12.93 -46.74 -3.12
CA PHE A 584 12.58 -48.02 -2.49
C PHE A 584 13.36 -49.24 -3.03
N GLU A 585 14.14 -49.07 -4.08
CA GLU A 585 14.73 -50.18 -4.86
C GLU A 585 15.97 -50.85 -4.26
N ASP A 586 16.37 -50.59 -3.03
CA ASP A 586 17.69 -51.05 -2.59
C ASP A 586 17.79 -52.51 -2.12
N LYS A 587 16.72 -53.33 -2.13
CA LYS A 587 16.87 -54.75 -1.70
C LYS A 587 16.20 -55.91 -2.43
N LEU A 588 15.16 -55.78 -3.24
CA LEU A 588 14.47 -56.97 -3.78
C LEU A 588 13.75 -56.68 -5.10
N VAL A 589 14.39 -56.93 -6.26
CA VAL A 589 13.82 -57.45 -7.53
C VAL A 589 14.93 -57.44 -8.62
N ALA A 590 14.96 -58.47 -9.47
CA ALA A 590 15.96 -58.64 -10.53
C ALA A 590 15.81 -57.60 -11.68
N PRO A 591 16.88 -57.31 -12.45
CA PRO A 591 16.99 -56.12 -13.31
C PRO A 591 16.09 -56.07 -14.56
N GLU A 592 15.26 -57.07 -14.81
CA GLU A 592 14.53 -57.22 -16.08
C GLU A 592 13.12 -56.60 -16.10
N LYS A 593 12.74 -55.81 -15.07
CA LYS A 593 11.44 -55.12 -14.98
C LYS A 593 11.53 -53.62 -14.64
N GLN A 594 12.59 -52.93 -15.04
CA GLN A 594 12.80 -51.49 -14.73
C GLN A 594 12.00 -50.50 -15.61
N HIS A 595 11.13 -50.95 -16.51
CA HIS A 595 10.35 -50.07 -17.39
C HIS A 595 8.85 -50.08 -17.04
N GLU A 596 8.52 -49.64 -15.81
CA GLU A 596 7.21 -49.08 -15.47
C GLU A 596 7.37 -48.32 -14.15
N VAL A 597 7.69 -47.02 -14.22
CA VAL A 597 7.73 -46.14 -13.05
C VAL A 597 6.29 -45.84 -12.65
N LEU A 598 5.76 -46.59 -11.69
CA LEU A 598 4.49 -46.27 -11.03
C LEU A 598 4.75 -45.16 -10.00
N GLU A 599 4.44 -43.92 -10.35
CA GLU A 599 4.29 -42.83 -9.38
C GLU A 599 3.09 -43.15 -8.48
N LEU A 600 3.36 -43.46 -7.21
CA LEU A 600 2.30 -43.78 -6.26
C LEU A 600 1.94 -42.53 -5.45
N PRO A 601 0.66 -42.11 -5.47
CA PRO A 601 0.22 -40.95 -4.72
C PRO A 601 0.18 -41.25 -3.22
N VAL A 602 0.77 -40.37 -2.40
CA VAL A 602 0.61 -40.40 -0.94
C VAL A 602 -0.83 -39.97 -0.60
N PRO A 603 -1.55 -40.71 0.27
CA PRO A 603 -2.92 -40.35 0.65
C PRO A 603 -3.02 -38.91 1.15
N SER A 604 -4.07 -38.23 0.69
CA SER A 604 -4.34 -36.84 1.07
C SER A 604 -4.84 -36.69 2.51
N ASN A 605 -5.42 -37.75 3.09
CA ASN A 605 -5.83 -37.74 4.49
C ASN A 605 -4.95 -38.68 5.32
N PHE A 606 -4.56 -38.19 6.49
CA PHE A 606 -3.82 -38.96 7.47
C PHE A 606 -4.64 -40.11 8.07
N GLY A 607 -5.96 -39.92 8.19
CA GLY A 607 -6.88 -40.98 8.64
C GLY A 607 -6.90 -42.21 7.72
N ASP A 608 -6.56 -42.05 6.44
CA ASP A 608 -6.47 -43.16 5.48
C ASP A 608 -5.16 -43.96 5.63
N VAL A 609 -4.29 -43.56 6.56
CA VAL A 609 -2.98 -44.16 6.83
C VAL A 609 -3.00 -44.99 8.12
N ILE A 610 -4.00 -44.81 8.99
CA ILE A 610 -4.04 -45.41 10.34
C ILE A 610 -5.41 -46.03 10.67
N ASP A 611 -5.43 -47.11 11.45
CA ASP A 611 -6.61 -47.59 12.17
C ASP A 611 -6.74 -46.77 13.46
N GLU A 612 -7.83 -46.00 13.56
CA GLU A 612 -8.08 -45.10 14.68
C GLU A 612 -8.31 -45.83 16.01
N ARG A 613 -8.70 -47.11 15.99
CA ARG A 613 -8.95 -47.90 17.22
C ARG A 613 -7.71 -48.54 17.78
N THR A 614 -6.77 -48.96 16.93
CA THR A 614 -5.55 -49.65 17.37
C THR A 614 -4.31 -48.77 17.30
N GLY A 615 -4.35 -47.68 16.52
CA GLY A 615 -3.20 -46.85 16.21
C GLY A 615 -2.23 -47.51 15.21
N ASP A 616 -2.61 -48.66 14.63
CA ASP A 616 -1.82 -49.39 13.65
C ASP A 616 -1.98 -48.78 12.25
N PHE A 617 -1.05 -49.06 11.35
CA PHE A 617 -1.11 -48.55 9.97
C PHE A 617 -2.12 -49.34 9.13
N CYS A 618 -3.03 -48.64 8.44
CA CYS A 618 -4.03 -49.24 7.55
C CYS A 618 -3.97 -48.61 6.16
N LEU A 619 -3.04 -49.08 5.32
CA LEU A 619 -3.06 -48.87 3.87
C LEU A 619 -2.94 -50.21 3.15
N HIS A 620 -3.99 -50.59 2.42
CA HIS A 620 -4.05 -51.82 1.64
C HIS A 620 -3.76 -51.58 0.13
N LEU A 621 -2.77 -50.75 -0.20
CA LEU A 621 -2.22 -50.68 -1.56
C LEU A 621 -0.72 -51.00 -1.51
N PRO A 622 -0.24 -52.03 -2.24
CA PRO A 622 1.18 -52.34 -2.26
C PRO A 622 1.92 -51.46 -3.28
N PRO A 623 3.09 -50.87 -2.95
CA PRO A 623 3.83 -50.98 -1.69
C PRO A 623 3.82 -49.69 -0.82
N LEU A 624 3.86 -49.91 0.51
CA LEU A 624 4.35 -49.05 1.61
C LEU A 624 3.40 -48.00 2.26
N ILE A 625 2.93 -48.31 3.47
CA ILE A 625 3.47 -47.91 4.80
C ILE A 625 3.04 -49.03 5.77
N GLN A 626 3.97 -49.79 6.37
CA GLN A 626 3.63 -50.89 7.30
C GLN A 626 4.23 -50.69 8.70
N SER A 627 5.13 -49.73 8.86
CA SER A 627 5.83 -49.45 10.11
C SER A 627 6.28 -48.00 10.25
N GLU A 628 6.59 -47.58 11.49
CA GLU A 628 7.17 -46.27 11.83
C GLU A 628 8.46 -45.96 11.03
N LYS A 629 9.19 -47.01 10.58
CA LYS A 629 10.42 -46.89 9.79
C LYS A 629 10.17 -46.47 8.34
N ASP A 630 9.04 -46.87 7.75
CA ASP A 630 8.71 -46.55 6.36
C ASP A 630 8.39 -45.05 6.22
N VAL A 631 7.81 -44.46 7.27
CA VAL A 631 7.50 -43.02 7.39
C VAL A 631 8.77 -42.18 7.64
N ASP A 632 9.70 -42.68 8.47
CA ASP A 632 11.00 -42.04 8.70
C ASP A 632 11.81 -41.91 7.39
N HIS A 633 11.68 -42.87 6.48
CA HIS A 633 12.27 -42.86 5.15
C HIS A 633 11.56 -41.88 4.20
N LEU A 634 10.23 -41.80 4.28
CA LEU A 634 9.37 -40.89 3.51
C LEU A 634 9.61 -39.41 3.85
N LEU A 635 9.82 -39.10 5.14
CA LEU A 635 10.15 -37.76 5.63
C LEU A 635 11.64 -37.40 5.47
N GLY A 636 12.51 -38.40 5.26
CA GLY A 636 13.96 -38.22 5.11
C GLY A 636 14.46 -37.99 3.69
N THR A 637 13.61 -38.21 2.68
CA THR A 637 13.98 -38.24 1.25
C THR A 637 13.59 -36.97 0.47
N GLY A 638 12.83 -36.05 1.07
CA GLY A 638 12.43 -34.78 0.46
C GLY A 638 13.45 -33.65 0.69
N ASN A 639 13.71 -32.86 -0.35
CA ASN A 639 14.46 -31.59 -0.31
C ASN A 639 13.77 -30.46 0.51
N ILE A 640 12.82 -30.81 1.38
CA ILE A 640 12.08 -29.89 2.26
C ILE A 640 12.68 -30.08 3.65
N ASP A 641 13.41 -29.11 4.20
CA ASP A 641 14.01 -29.20 5.54
C ASP A 641 12.90 -29.37 6.61
N PRO A 642 12.63 -30.59 7.12
CA PRO A 642 11.54 -30.84 8.04
C PRO A 642 11.87 -30.33 9.44
N ASN A 643 13.13 -29.97 9.69
CA ASN A 643 13.65 -29.79 11.04
C ASN A 643 13.08 -28.54 11.71
N GLY A 644 12.76 -27.45 11.00
CA GLY A 644 12.25 -26.22 11.63
C GLY A 644 10.82 -26.35 12.19
N SER A 645 9.89 -26.89 11.40
CA SER A 645 8.47 -27.00 11.76
C SER A 645 8.23 -28.08 12.81
N VAL A 646 8.85 -29.24 12.63
CA VAL A 646 8.75 -30.40 13.53
C VAL A 646 9.41 -30.08 14.88
N LEU A 647 10.53 -29.35 14.88
CA LEU A 647 11.18 -28.88 16.10
C LEU A 647 10.32 -27.92 16.91
N TRP A 648 9.68 -26.95 16.25
CA TRP A 648 8.82 -25.99 16.96
C TRP A 648 7.61 -26.68 17.60
N ILE A 649 6.96 -27.61 16.89
CA ILE A 649 5.85 -28.40 17.43
C ILE A 649 6.32 -29.19 18.65
N ALA A 650 7.48 -29.85 18.55
CA ALA A 650 8.07 -30.57 19.66
C ALA A 650 8.37 -29.65 20.86
N GLN A 651 8.94 -28.46 20.63
CA GLN A 651 9.18 -27.46 21.68
C GLN A 651 7.90 -27.03 22.39
N GLN A 652 6.84 -26.70 21.64
CA GLN A 652 5.57 -26.27 22.24
C GLN A 652 4.96 -27.35 23.13
N VAL A 653 4.94 -28.59 22.65
CA VAL A 653 4.43 -29.72 23.45
C VAL A 653 5.28 -29.93 24.71
N MET A 654 6.61 -29.88 24.60
CA MET A 654 7.51 -30.17 25.71
C MET A 654 7.54 -29.05 26.77
N GLU A 655 7.40 -27.79 26.35
CA GLU A 655 7.45 -26.63 27.25
C GLU A 655 6.08 -26.31 27.85
N ARG A 656 5.03 -26.29 27.04
CA ARG A 656 3.72 -25.73 27.41
C ARG A 656 2.64 -26.77 27.70
N ASP A 657 2.89 -28.05 27.43
CA ASP A 657 1.91 -29.15 27.59
C ASP A 657 0.64 -29.01 26.74
N GLN A 658 0.58 -27.99 25.90
CA GLN A 658 -0.58 -27.58 25.15
C GLN A 658 -0.13 -27.07 23.78
N ILE A 659 -0.88 -27.39 22.74
CA ILE A 659 -0.75 -26.76 21.43
C ILE A 659 -1.95 -25.83 21.22
N PHE A 660 -1.67 -24.56 20.93
CA PHE A 660 -2.67 -23.62 20.43
C PHE A 660 -2.81 -23.82 18.93
N ALA A 661 -4.02 -24.11 18.45
CA ALA A 661 -4.29 -24.17 17.00
C ALA A 661 -3.89 -22.86 16.29
N LEU A 662 -4.00 -21.71 16.99
CA LEU A 662 -3.58 -20.40 16.50
C LEU A 662 -2.11 -20.04 16.75
N GLY A 663 -1.40 -20.73 17.66
CA GLY A 663 0.00 -20.41 18.01
C GLY A 663 1.00 -20.70 16.90
N ILE A 664 0.57 -21.44 15.89
CA ILE A 664 1.36 -21.79 14.70
C ILE A 664 1.48 -20.55 13.77
N VAL A 665 0.53 -19.60 13.82
CA VAL A 665 0.37 -18.48 12.87
C VAL A 665 1.52 -17.46 12.84
N ALA A 666 2.28 -17.27 13.92
CA ALA A 666 3.22 -16.14 14.00
C ALA A 666 4.58 -16.35 13.30
N ARG A 667 4.97 -17.60 13.00
CA ARG A 667 6.31 -17.93 12.43
C ARG A 667 6.28 -18.33 10.95
N PHE A 668 5.11 -18.67 10.40
CA PHE A 668 4.94 -19.11 9.00
C PHE A 668 4.58 -17.97 8.02
N MET A 669 4.40 -16.73 8.49
CA MET A 669 4.26 -15.53 7.64
C MET A 669 5.62 -14.95 7.17
N ALA A 670 6.73 -15.67 7.32
CA ALA A 670 8.01 -15.28 6.75
C ALA A 670 8.30 -16.14 5.50
N PRO A 671 8.59 -15.54 4.32
CA PRO A 671 8.95 -16.31 3.15
C PRO A 671 10.21 -17.16 3.42
N ARG A 672 10.21 -18.38 2.87
CA ARG A 672 11.31 -19.34 2.94
C ARG A 672 12.53 -18.79 2.20
N GLY A 673 13.45 -18.20 2.95
CA GLY A 673 14.86 -18.10 2.62
C GLY A 673 15.64 -18.64 3.82
N ASN A 674 16.68 -19.44 3.56
CA ASN A 674 17.60 -19.92 4.58
C ASN A 674 17.93 -18.81 5.58
N TRP A 675 17.97 -19.13 6.87
CA TRP A 675 18.53 -18.23 7.87
C TRP A 675 20.05 -18.15 7.62
N THR A 676 20.45 -17.36 6.63
CA THR A 676 21.61 -16.51 6.83
C THR A 676 21.23 -15.59 7.97
N PHE A 677 22.09 -15.51 8.96
CA PHE A 677 21.97 -14.52 10.03
C PHE A 677 22.17 -13.15 9.35
N GLU A 678 21.12 -12.63 8.70
CA GLU A 678 21.10 -11.36 7.99
C GLU A 678 21.17 -10.24 9.02
N ILE A 679 22.38 -10.00 9.48
CA ILE A 679 22.75 -8.84 10.28
C ILE A 679 22.42 -7.54 9.53
N GLY A 680 22.19 -7.58 8.22
CA GLY A 680 21.60 -6.47 7.45
C GLY A 680 20.28 -5.96 8.04
N SER A 681 19.45 -6.85 8.60
CA SER A 681 18.21 -6.47 9.30
C SER A 681 18.46 -5.80 10.67
N PHE A 682 19.63 -6.05 11.26
CA PHE A 682 20.10 -5.40 12.50
C PHE A 682 21.03 -4.21 12.25
N MET A 683 21.27 -3.84 10.98
CA MET A 683 21.82 -2.53 10.61
C MET A 683 20.79 -1.42 10.82
N VAL A 684 20.06 -1.47 11.94
CA VAL A 684 19.25 -0.37 12.42
C VAL A 684 20.22 0.70 12.91
N LEU A 685 20.62 1.55 11.97
CA LEU A 685 21.11 2.88 12.28
C LEU A 685 20.04 3.52 13.18
N LEU A 686 20.49 4.09 14.30
CA LEU A 686 19.71 4.83 15.30
C LEU A 686 18.39 5.37 14.75
N ALA A 687 17.26 5.02 15.38
CA ALA A 687 15.93 5.45 14.95
C ALA A 687 15.91 6.95 14.61
N GLU A 688 15.79 7.27 13.32
CA GLU A 688 16.02 8.62 12.79
C GLU A 688 15.18 9.68 13.50
N GLN A 689 13.93 9.34 13.83
CA GLN A 689 13.03 10.22 14.57
C GLN A 689 13.53 10.51 15.99
N GLN A 690 14.06 9.52 16.71
CA GLN A 690 14.52 9.71 18.09
C GLN A 690 15.78 10.57 18.17
N GLU A 691 16.69 10.40 17.22
CA GLU A 691 17.87 11.28 17.06
C GLU A 691 17.43 12.71 16.75
N THR A 692 16.51 12.88 15.80
CA THR A 692 15.98 14.21 15.40
C THR A 692 15.28 14.91 16.57
N ASP A 693 14.42 14.19 17.31
CA ASP A 693 13.75 14.72 18.50
C ASP A 693 14.75 15.16 19.57
N TYR A 694 15.83 14.39 19.80
CA TYR A 694 16.86 14.76 20.76
C TYR A 694 17.64 15.99 20.31
N ARG A 695 18.07 16.05 19.03
CA ARG A 695 18.75 17.21 18.43
C ARG A 695 17.94 18.49 18.59
N LEU A 696 16.63 18.44 18.34
CA LEU A 696 15.72 19.58 18.53
C LEU A 696 15.66 20.09 19.99
N MET A 697 15.93 19.21 20.98
CA MET A 697 15.95 19.53 22.42
C MET A 697 17.32 19.99 22.94
N GLN A 698 18.43 19.69 22.26
CA GLN A 698 19.80 19.94 22.72
C GLN A 698 20.14 21.44 22.73
N ARG A 699 20.76 21.94 23.83
CA ARG A 699 21.14 23.35 23.95
C ARG A 699 22.46 23.62 24.68
N CYS A 700 23.12 22.59 25.25
CA CYS A 700 24.42 22.77 25.90
C CYS A 700 25.43 21.68 25.53
N LEU A 701 26.71 21.99 25.76
CA LEU A 701 27.81 21.06 25.46
C LEU A 701 27.65 19.72 26.19
N LEU A 702 27.13 19.73 27.43
CA LEU A 702 26.88 18.49 28.16
C LEU A 702 25.83 17.61 27.48
N GLU A 703 24.70 18.19 27.05
CA GLU A 703 23.64 17.47 26.31
C GLU A 703 24.16 16.96 24.96
N CYS A 704 25.02 17.74 24.28
CA CYS A 704 25.69 17.31 23.05
C CYS A 704 26.59 16.07 23.30
N LEU A 705 27.40 16.09 24.35
CA LEU A 705 28.32 14.99 24.70
C LEU A 705 27.61 13.74 25.22
N THR A 706 26.39 13.87 25.76
CA THR A 706 25.58 12.73 26.20
C THR A 706 25.20 11.80 25.04
N ALA A 707 24.93 12.33 23.85
CA ALA A 707 24.63 11.50 22.68
C ALA A 707 25.87 11.06 21.90
N ALA A 708 27.07 11.54 22.25
CA ALA A 708 28.22 11.60 21.36
C ALA A 708 29.06 10.35 21.07
N PRO A 709 28.85 9.11 21.57
CA PRO A 709 29.61 8.00 20.99
C PRO A 709 29.08 7.59 19.60
N VAL A 710 27.78 7.76 19.30
CA VAL A 710 27.13 7.22 18.09
C VAL A 710 26.07 8.19 17.59
N ALA A 711 26.14 8.58 16.32
CA ALA A 711 25.20 9.51 15.70
C ALA A 711 24.28 8.81 14.70
N GLY A 712 23.01 9.22 14.66
CA GLY A 712 22.07 8.78 13.63
C GLY A 712 22.44 9.41 12.28
N LEU A 713 23.40 8.79 11.59
CA LEU A 713 24.01 9.30 10.35
C LEU A 713 22.99 9.67 9.27
N GLN A 714 21.87 8.93 9.18
CA GLN A 714 20.77 9.22 8.25
C GLN A 714 20.15 10.61 8.49
N SER A 715 19.97 10.99 9.75
CA SER A 715 19.43 12.31 10.14
C SER A 715 20.37 13.46 9.75
N TYR A 716 21.65 13.18 9.49
CA TYR A 716 22.66 14.16 9.06
C TYR A 716 22.84 14.26 7.54
N LEU A 717 22.29 13.33 6.75
CA LEU A 717 22.16 13.48 5.28
C LEU A 717 21.17 14.59 4.93
N ARG A 718 20.15 14.76 5.77
CA ARG A 718 19.13 15.77 5.64
C ARG A 718 19.67 17.19 5.89
N SER A 719 18.99 18.20 5.37
CA SER A 719 19.37 19.61 5.59
C SER A 719 19.30 20.00 7.06
N PHE A 720 20.23 20.84 7.54
CA PHE A 720 20.06 21.50 8.84
C PHE A 720 18.81 22.39 8.88
N SER A 721 18.25 22.76 7.72
CA SER A 721 16.98 23.48 7.64
C SER A 721 15.82 22.72 8.27
N ILE A 722 15.86 21.38 8.31
CA ILE A 722 14.82 20.61 9.02
C ILE A 722 14.79 20.98 10.50
N LEU A 723 15.94 21.21 11.14
CA LEU A 723 15.95 21.60 12.55
C LEU A 723 15.47 23.04 12.79
N THR A 724 15.59 23.93 11.80
CA THR A 724 15.09 25.31 11.87
C THR A 724 13.62 25.44 11.51
N ASP A 725 13.16 24.58 10.60
CA ASP A 725 11.83 24.66 9.98
C ASP A 725 10.82 23.75 10.69
N THR A 726 11.28 22.82 11.54
CA THR A 726 10.38 21.95 12.32
C THR A 726 9.48 22.79 13.21
N GLN A 727 8.17 22.65 13.00
CA GLN A 727 7.12 23.28 13.79
C GLN A 727 6.33 22.22 14.54
N GLY A 728 6.02 22.52 15.81
CA GLY A 728 5.19 21.68 16.67
C GLY A 728 3.72 22.11 16.59
N PRO A 729 2.86 21.57 17.47
CA PRO A 729 1.43 21.84 17.44
C PRO A 729 1.14 23.34 17.57
N GLU A 730 0.06 23.78 16.94
CA GLU A 730 -0.40 25.16 17.09
C GLU A 730 -0.81 25.44 18.54
N TYR A 731 -0.43 26.62 19.03
CA TYR A 731 -0.93 27.18 20.28
C TYR A 731 -1.75 28.44 20.01
N ILE A 732 -2.73 28.65 20.87
CA ILE A 732 -3.61 29.81 20.87
C ILE A 732 -3.12 30.77 21.96
N SER A 733 -2.91 32.03 21.60
CA SER A 733 -2.63 33.09 22.57
C SER A 733 -3.90 33.90 22.82
N PRO A 734 -4.58 33.74 23.97
CA PRO A 734 -5.79 34.52 24.29
C PRO A 734 -5.49 36.02 24.38
N TYR A 735 -4.37 36.42 24.99
CA TYR A 735 -3.99 37.84 25.09
C TYR A 735 -3.43 38.39 23.77
N GLY A 736 -2.73 37.57 22.99
CA GLY A 736 -2.20 37.93 21.67
C GLY A 736 -3.23 37.86 20.55
N CYS A 737 -4.43 37.31 20.80
CA CYS A 737 -5.52 37.09 19.84
C CYS A 737 -5.05 36.41 18.54
N LYS A 738 -4.17 35.41 18.64
CA LYS A 738 -3.57 34.74 17.46
C LYS A 738 -3.36 33.25 17.69
N ARG A 739 -3.33 32.50 16.58
CA ARG A 739 -2.75 31.16 16.51
C ARG A 739 -1.32 31.25 16.03
N ALA A 740 -0.45 30.41 16.57
CA ALA A 740 0.92 30.32 16.09
C ALA A 740 1.46 28.90 16.28
N PRO A 741 2.32 28.41 15.39
CA PRO A 741 3.00 27.14 15.56
C PRO A 741 3.96 27.19 16.76
N LEU A 742 3.98 26.13 17.57
CA LEU A 742 4.96 26.01 18.65
C LEU A 742 6.33 25.72 18.03
N ARG A 743 7.25 26.69 18.04
CA ARG A 743 8.61 26.50 17.49
C ARG A 743 9.59 25.93 18.53
N ASN A 744 9.28 26.05 19.81
CA ASN A 744 10.13 25.47 20.85
C ASN A 744 9.86 23.96 21.04
N MET A 745 10.66 23.15 20.34
CA MET A 745 10.53 21.69 20.36
C MET A 745 10.78 21.07 21.72
N ARG A 746 11.53 21.74 22.61
CA ARG A 746 11.72 21.25 23.99
C ARG A 746 10.41 21.25 24.76
N LEU A 747 9.56 22.26 24.57
CA LEU A 747 8.23 22.28 25.17
C LEU A 747 7.33 21.22 24.54
N HIS A 748 7.34 21.08 23.21
CA HIS A 748 6.56 20.06 22.50
C HIS A 748 6.87 18.64 23.00
N GLN A 749 8.15 18.26 23.01
CA GLN A 749 8.60 16.95 23.48
C GLN A 749 8.29 16.73 24.96
N THR A 750 8.35 17.79 25.75
CA THR A 750 7.99 17.75 27.17
C THR A 750 6.49 17.52 27.38
N ILE A 751 5.62 18.10 26.55
CA ILE A 751 4.18 17.88 26.59
C ILE A 751 3.85 16.41 26.33
N GLY A 752 4.51 15.79 25.33
CA GLY A 752 4.35 14.38 25.00
C GLY A 752 4.88 13.44 26.09
N LEU A 753 6.14 13.59 26.50
CA LEU A 753 6.79 12.66 27.46
C LEU A 753 6.18 12.67 28.88
N HIS A 754 5.42 13.70 29.23
CA HIS A 754 4.79 13.83 30.53
C HIS A 754 3.26 13.78 30.47
N ASP A 755 2.69 13.38 29.32
CA ASP A 755 1.24 13.29 29.10
C ASP A 755 0.48 14.56 29.52
N LEU A 756 1.05 15.75 29.27
CA LEU A 756 0.45 17.01 29.72
C LEU A 756 -0.86 17.34 28.96
N LEU A 757 -1.10 16.65 27.84
CA LEU A 757 -2.31 16.69 27.00
C LEU A 757 -3.15 15.41 27.07
N LYS A 758 -2.99 14.59 28.12
CA LYS A 758 -3.77 13.36 28.32
C LYS A 758 -5.27 13.58 28.10
N ASP A 759 -5.89 12.66 27.38
CA ASP A 759 -7.32 12.71 27.08
C ASP A 759 -8.18 12.94 28.33
N SER A 760 -9.23 13.76 28.19
CA SER A 760 -10.18 14.13 29.25
C SER A 760 -9.61 14.98 30.40
N ARG A 761 -8.46 15.64 30.21
CA ARG A 761 -7.83 16.49 31.23
C ARG A 761 -7.50 17.89 30.70
N ALA A 762 -7.90 18.91 31.44
CA ALA A 762 -7.43 20.28 31.27
C ALA A 762 -6.40 20.60 32.35
N SER A 763 -5.17 20.90 31.96
CA SER A 763 -4.09 21.22 32.91
C SER A 763 -3.60 22.65 32.73
N VAL A 764 -3.46 23.38 33.84
CA VAL A 764 -2.93 24.74 33.88
C VAL A 764 -1.60 24.72 34.62
N HIS A 765 -0.56 25.16 33.93
CA HIS A 765 0.79 25.23 34.44
C HIS A 765 1.30 26.67 34.44
N GLN A 766 2.05 27.02 35.48
CA GLN A 766 2.68 28.32 35.60
C GLN A 766 4.20 28.20 35.55
N ILE A 767 4.85 29.13 34.85
CA ILE A 767 6.32 29.18 34.74
C ILE A 767 6.91 29.71 36.05
N LYS A 768 7.81 28.94 36.68
CA LYS A 768 8.54 29.38 37.88
C LYS A 768 9.50 30.52 37.54
N THR A 769 9.41 31.62 38.28
CA THR A 769 10.35 32.76 38.19
C THR A 769 11.70 32.47 38.85
N ASN A 770 11.77 31.52 39.80
CA ASN A 770 12.99 31.11 40.49
C ASN A 770 13.41 29.69 40.08
N ILE A 771 14.52 29.58 39.33
CA ILE A 771 14.92 28.37 38.58
C ILE A 771 15.84 27.43 39.42
N GLY A 772 16.34 27.89 40.58
CA GLY A 772 17.40 27.24 41.36
C GLY A 772 16.95 26.20 42.40
N GLY A 773 16.22 25.16 41.99
CA GLY A 773 15.79 24.09 42.90
C GLY A 773 16.81 22.94 43.03
N LYS A 774 16.98 22.39 44.25
CA LYS A 774 17.82 21.20 44.54
C LYS A 774 17.59 20.03 43.56
N ARG A 775 16.35 19.83 43.12
CA ARG A 775 15.95 18.80 42.15
C ARG A 775 16.49 19.04 40.73
N SER A 776 16.62 20.30 40.29
CA SER A 776 17.23 20.63 38.99
C SER A 776 18.73 20.35 38.99
N GLU A 777 19.42 20.62 40.10
CA GLU A 777 20.85 20.30 40.23
C GLU A 777 21.10 18.79 40.29
N ILE A 778 20.25 18.02 40.96
CA ILE A 778 20.32 16.54 40.94
C ILE A 778 20.16 16.01 39.51
N LEU A 779 19.20 16.52 38.74
CA LEU A 779 19.00 16.08 37.35
C LEU A 779 20.18 16.42 36.44
N LYS A 780 20.83 17.57 36.62
CA LYS A 780 22.08 17.90 35.92
C LYS A 780 23.20 16.93 36.30
N LEU A 781 23.32 16.58 37.58
CA LEU A 781 24.28 15.59 38.05
C LEU A 781 23.99 14.21 37.45
N CYS A 782 22.71 13.80 37.33
CA CYS A 782 22.33 12.57 36.66
C CYS A 782 22.73 12.57 35.17
N THR A 783 22.54 13.69 34.44
CA THR A 783 23.02 13.80 33.05
C THR A 783 24.53 13.67 32.96
N LEU A 784 25.28 14.28 33.89
CA LEU A 784 26.73 14.16 33.96
C LEU A 784 27.16 12.71 34.24
N LEU A 785 26.58 12.07 35.26
CA LEU A 785 26.88 10.68 35.61
C LEU A 785 26.55 9.73 34.46
N TRP A 786 25.39 9.89 33.83
CA TRP A 786 25.00 9.10 32.66
C TRP A 786 26.01 9.25 31.51
N THR A 787 26.39 10.49 31.20
CA THR A 787 27.43 10.77 30.19
C THR A 787 28.74 10.07 30.55
N MET A 788 29.21 10.16 31.79
CA MET A 788 30.44 9.46 32.19
C MET A 788 30.31 7.94 32.04
N THR A 789 29.19 7.35 32.45
CA THR A 789 28.93 5.91 32.34
C THR A 789 28.93 5.45 30.89
N THR A 790 28.31 6.19 29.98
CA THR A 790 28.20 5.81 28.56
C THR A 790 29.55 5.89 27.86
N TRP A 791 30.37 6.88 28.21
CA TRP A 791 31.74 6.99 27.71
C TRP A 791 32.64 5.88 28.26
N ILE A 792 32.49 5.48 29.53
CA ILE A 792 33.20 4.32 30.10
C ILE A 792 32.79 3.03 29.38
N LEU A 793 31.49 2.79 29.21
CA LEU A 793 30.97 1.61 28.50
C LEU A 793 31.49 1.55 27.06
N PHE A 794 31.52 2.69 26.37
CA PHE A 794 32.09 2.80 25.04
C PHE A 794 33.59 2.44 25.02
N THR A 795 34.38 2.96 25.97
CA THR A 795 35.81 2.59 26.11
C THR A 795 35.98 1.11 26.39
N CYS A 796 35.09 0.49 27.18
CA CYS A 796 35.10 -0.97 27.40
C CYS A 796 34.78 -1.75 26.13
N ILE A 797 33.82 -1.29 25.31
CA ILE A 797 33.50 -1.90 24.01
C ILE A 797 34.69 -1.79 23.06
N LEU A 798 35.35 -0.62 23.02
CA LEU A 798 36.55 -0.40 22.20
C LEU A 798 37.72 -1.28 22.68
N GLY A 799 37.93 -1.39 24.00
CA GLY A 799 38.95 -2.24 24.58
C GLY A 799 38.71 -3.73 24.30
N PHE A 800 37.46 -4.19 24.44
CA PHE A 800 37.06 -5.55 24.05
C PHE A 800 37.32 -5.78 22.56
N ALA A 801 36.97 -4.81 21.72
CA ALA A 801 37.19 -4.88 20.28
C ALA A 801 38.67 -5.02 19.89
N THR A 802 39.58 -4.40 20.66
CA THR A 802 41.03 -4.52 20.41
C THR A 802 41.67 -5.79 20.96
N ILE A 803 41.04 -6.46 21.94
CA ILE A 803 41.62 -7.64 22.64
C ILE A 803 41.07 -8.95 22.06
N TYR A 804 39.86 -8.92 21.48
CA TYR A 804 39.20 -10.12 21.00
C TYR A 804 39.82 -10.62 19.68
N GLU A 805 40.49 -11.77 19.72
CA GLU A 805 41.29 -12.33 18.59
C GLU A 805 40.51 -12.53 17.28
N LYS A 806 39.18 -12.65 17.33
CA LYS A 806 38.35 -12.82 16.13
C LYS A 806 37.81 -11.51 15.55
N MET A 807 38.14 -10.35 16.12
CA MET A 807 37.83 -9.06 15.51
C MET A 807 38.75 -8.80 14.33
N THR A 808 38.18 -8.30 13.24
CA THR A 808 38.97 -7.90 12.07
C THR A 808 39.24 -6.40 12.12
N TRP A 809 40.16 -5.94 11.26
CA TRP A 809 40.41 -4.50 11.11
C TRP A 809 39.14 -3.72 10.71
N ILE A 810 38.18 -4.39 10.06
CA ILE A 810 36.90 -3.82 9.63
C ILE A 810 36.07 -3.35 10.84
N GLY A 811 35.97 -4.17 11.89
CA GLY A 811 35.21 -3.81 13.09
C GLY A 811 35.83 -2.62 13.83
N ILE A 812 37.16 -2.62 13.99
CA ILE A 812 37.90 -1.54 14.65
C ILE A 812 37.79 -0.23 13.85
N SER A 813 37.95 -0.28 12.53
CA SER A 813 37.80 0.89 11.65
C SER A 813 36.38 1.44 11.67
N SER A 814 35.36 0.59 11.65
CA SER A 814 33.95 1.02 11.65
C SER A 814 33.58 1.76 12.94
N VAL A 815 33.98 1.23 14.10
CA VAL A 815 33.68 1.84 15.40
C VAL A 815 34.42 3.17 15.59
N THR A 816 35.70 3.23 15.20
CA THR A 816 36.51 4.45 15.34
C THR A 816 36.04 5.55 14.40
N SER A 817 35.78 5.23 13.13
CA SER A 817 35.26 6.20 12.15
C SER A 817 33.86 6.72 12.52
N LEU A 818 32.96 5.83 12.97
CA LEU A 818 31.61 6.21 13.39
C LEU A 818 31.64 7.14 14.61
N THR A 819 32.48 6.84 15.59
CA THR A 819 32.60 7.65 16.81
C THR A 819 33.21 9.02 16.53
N PHE A 820 34.28 9.06 15.74
CA PHE A 820 34.93 10.31 15.37
C PHE A 820 33.96 11.23 14.62
N CYS A 821 33.25 10.69 13.63
CA CYS A 821 32.26 11.45 12.87
C CYS A 821 31.09 11.88 13.76
N SER A 822 30.61 11.03 14.66
CA SER A 822 29.56 11.34 15.63
C SER A 822 29.90 12.57 16.49
N ILE A 823 31.10 12.63 17.04
CA ILE A 823 31.58 13.75 17.85
C ILE A 823 31.71 15.01 16.98
N ALA A 824 32.36 14.89 15.81
CA ALA A 824 32.60 16.01 14.91
C ALA A 824 31.29 16.66 14.44
N MET A 825 30.31 15.86 14.02
CA MET A 825 29.01 16.36 13.55
C MET A 825 28.23 17.09 14.65
N ARG A 826 28.21 16.57 15.88
CA ARG A 826 27.48 17.19 17.00
C ARG A 826 28.15 18.46 17.52
N LEU A 827 29.48 18.51 17.53
CA LEU A 827 30.22 19.75 17.85
C LEU A 827 30.02 20.81 16.77
N LEU A 828 30.01 20.41 15.49
CA LEU A 828 29.74 21.31 14.39
C LEU A 828 28.32 21.86 14.45
N GLU A 829 27.32 21.02 14.70
CA GLU A 829 25.92 21.43 14.89
C GLU A 829 25.78 22.42 16.07
N PHE A 830 26.41 22.13 17.21
CA PHE A 830 26.43 23.04 18.37
C PHE A 830 27.09 24.39 18.05
N CYS A 831 28.12 24.40 17.20
CA CYS A 831 28.75 25.62 16.74
C CYS A 831 27.88 26.41 15.75
N CYS A 832 27.13 25.72 14.88
CA CYS A 832 26.34 26.31 13.80
C CYS A 832 24.95 26.79 14.21
N LEU A 833 24.30 26.16 15.19
CA LEU A 833 22.96 26.51 15.65
C LEU A 833 22.99 27.38 16.91
N GLU A 834 22.05 28.31 17.00
CA GLU A 834 21.79 29.09 18.20
C GLU A 834 20.31 29.24 18.50
N VAL A 835 20.02 29.68 19.73
CA VAL A 835 18.66 30.08 20.11
C VAL A 835 18.57 31.59 19.95
N PRO A 836 17.74 32.11 19.04
CA PRO A 836 17.55 33.54 18.91
C PRO A 836 17.10 34.18 20.23
N THR A 837 17.52 35.41 20.46
CA THR A 837 17.07 36.22 21.60
C THR A 837 15.86 37.04 21.19
N HIS A 838 14.69 36.79 21.80
CA HIS A 838 13.49 37.59 21.54
C HIS A 838 13.39 38.78 22.52
N TYR A 839 13.10 39.96 21.99
CA TYR A 839 12.68 41.11 22.79
C TYR A 839 11.15 41.21 22.75
N SER A 840 10.49 40.98 23.89
CA SER A 840 9.04 41.15 23.99
C SER A 840 8.70 42.57 24.43
N SER A 841 7.79 43.24 23.72
CA SER A 841 7.21 44.51 24.18
C SER A 841 6.42 44.29 25.47
N ASN A 842 6.71 45.09 26.50
CA ASN A 842 6.16 44.96 27.85
C ASN A 842 6.37 43.57 28.50
N PRO A 843 7.63 43.21 28.82
CA PRO A 843 8.02 41.85 29.21
C PRO A 843 7.37 41.33 30.50
N ASN A 844 6.92 42.23 31.38
CA ASN A 844 6.37 41.91 32.70
C ASN A 844 4.86 41.70 32.71
N ILE A 845 4.15 41.93 31.60
CA ILE A 845 2.70 41.71 31.52
C ILE A 845 2.41 40.21 31.59
N HIS A 846 1.31 39.84 32.25
CA HIS A 846 0.83 38.46 32.30
C HIS A 846 0.37 37.99 30.91
N ASP A 847 0.81 36.81 30.51
CA ASP A 847 0.47 36.21 29.23
C ASP A 847 0.21 34.70 29.40
N ALA A 848 -0.46 34.11 28.41
CA ALA A 848 -0.82 32.71 28.43
C ALA A 848 -0.85 32.13 27.02
N ILE A 849 -0.67 30.82 26.95
CA ILE A 849 -0.88 30.03 25.74
C ILE A 849 -1.75 28.84 26.05
N ILE A 850 -2.49 28.38 25.06
CA ILE A 850 -3.37 27.22 25.13
C ILE A 850 -2.96 26.29 23.99
N VAL A 851 -2.61 25.05 24.32
CA VAL A 851 -2.43 23.96 23.36
C VAL A 851 -3.62 23.02 23.52
N LEU A 852 -4.35 22.76 22.44
CA LEU A 852 -5.50 21.87 22.46
C LEU A 852 -5.06 20.45 22.10
N GLY A 853 -5.51 19.45 22.87
CA GLY A 853 -5.28 18.05 22.53
C GLY A 853 -6.23 17.55 21.44
N ARG A 854 -6.01 16.31 20.98
CA ARG A 854 -6.84 15.66 19.94
C ARG A 854 -8.26 15.39 20.43
N ARG A 855 -8.44 14.95 21.68
CA ARG A 855 -9.76 14.82 22.33
C ARG A 855 -10.00 15.93 23.35
N ASN A 856 -10.94 15.73 24.27
CA ASN A 856 -11.43 16.71 25.24
C ASN A 856 -10.36 17.08 26.29
N SER A 857 -9.21 17.59 25.86
CA SER A 857 -8.07 17.98 26.70
C SER A 857 -7.46 19.30 26.23
N CYS A 858 -6.85 20.03 27.17
CA CYS A 858 -6.09 21.23 26.87
C CYS A 858 -4.95 21.44 27.87
N PHE A 859 -3.84 21.98 27.39
CA PHE A 859 -2.70 22.41 28.19
C PHE A 859 -2.62 23.93 28.14
N VAL A 860 -2.70 24.58 29.30
CA VAL A 860 -2.59 26.03 29.44
C VAL A 860 -1.29 26.33 30.16
N LEU A 861 -0.47 27.21 29.58
CA LEU A 861 0.78 27.67 30.17
C LEU A 861 0.71 29.17 30.42
N GLU A 862 0.96 29.58 31.66
CA GLU A 862 0.85 30.96 32.13
C GLU A 862 2.17 31.49 32.67
N GLY A 863 2.43 32.77 32.45
CA GLY A 863 3.65 33.41 32.92
C GLY A 863 3.75 34.87 32.51
N ARG A 864 4.93 35.46 32.66
CA ARG A 864 5.21 36.78 32.08
C ARG A 864 5.35 36.64 30.57
N ARG A 865 5.00 37.68 29.81
CA ARG A 865 5.10 37.70 28.34
C ARG A 865 6.49 37.34 27.84
N ALA A 866 7.55 37.81 28.50
CA ALA A 866 8.92 37.43 28.16
C ALA A 866 9.19 35.93 28.36
N ASP A 867 8.65 35.35 29.43
CA ASP A 867 8.78 33.93 29.72
C ASP A 867 7.97 33.12 28.70
N ILE A 868 6.72 33.49 28.40
CA ILE A 868 5.90 32.82 27.38
C ILE A 868 6.55 32.87 26.00
N ALA A 869 7.02 34.04 25.55
CA ALA A 869 7.73 34.18 24.27
C ALA A 869 8.98 33.29 24.21
N ARG A 870 9.73 33.15 25.32
CA ARG A 870 10.88 32.25 25.40
C ARG A 870 10.48 30.77 25.35
N TRP A 871 9.34 30.42 25.95
CA TRP A 871 8.84 29.05 26.00
C TRP A 871 8.15 28.63 24.70
N THR A 872 7.68 29.56 23.86
CA THR A 872 7.00 29.23 22.59
C THR A 872 7.75 29.59 21.31
N GLY A 873 8.53 30.66 21.30
CA GLY A 873 8.72 31.48 20.10
C GLY A 873 10.08 31.45 19.42
N LEU A 874 11.00 30.52 19.69
CA LEU A 874 12.40 30.72 19.27
C LEU A 874 13.10 29.61 18.51
N GLY A 875 12.52 28.42 18.33
CA GLY A 875 13.09 27.40 17.43
C GLY A 875 14.60 27.17 17.61
N LEU A 876 15.25 26.71 16.54
CA LEU A 876 16.69 26.84 16.33
C LEU A 876 16.87 27.79 15.15
N GLN A 877 17.93 28.61 15.17
CA GLN A 877 18.35 29.40 14.02
C GLN A 877 19.81 29.13 13.70
N THR A 878 20.17 29.25 12.43
CA THR A 878 21.55 29.16 11.97
C THR A 878 22.28 30.46 12.28
N LYS A 879 23.48 30.38 12.88
CA LYS A 879 24.35 31.55 13.06
C LYS A 879 24.72 32.14 11.70
N HIS A 880 24.55 33.44 11.53
CA HIS A 880 24.94 34.15 10.30
C HIS A 880 26.47 34.07 10.09
N SER A 881 26.92 33.08 9.31
CA SER A 881 28.31 32.99 8.86
C SER A 881 28.39 32.30 7.50
N ILE A 882 29.19 32.87 6.59
CA ILE A 882 29.46 32.38 5.23
C ILE A 882 29.95 30.92 5.23
N ARG A 883 30.48 30.41 6.36
CA ARG A 883 30.95 29.04 6.52
C ARG A 883 29.84 27.98 6.68
N HIS A 884 28.57 28.36 6.81
CA HIS A 884 27.47 27.42 7.07
C HIS A 884 27.17 26.49 5.88
N GLN A 885 27.11 27.01 4.66
CA GLN A 885 26.80 26.21 3.48
C GLN A 885 27.90 25.17 3.21
N SER A 886 29.16 25.57 3.29
CA SER A 886 30.29 24.66 3.13
C SER A 886 30.31 23.57 4.22
N ALA A 887 30.08 23.95 5.48
CA ALA A 887 30.03 23.01 6.59
C ALA A 887 28.89 21.99 6.44
N GLN A 888 27.72 22.42 5.97
CA GLN A 888 26.58 21.55 5.72
C GLN A 888 26.83 20.56 4.58
N VAL A 889 27.43 21.00 3.47
CA VAL A 889 27.82 20.11 2.37
C VAL A 889 28.85 19.10 2.85
N SER A 890 29.85 19.53 3.62
CA SER A 890 30.86 18.62 4.20
C SER A 890 30.24 17.56 5.12
N VAL A 891 29.30 17.94 5.99
CA VAL A 891 28.60 16.99 6.88
C VAL A 891 27.82 15.95 6.08
N ARG A 892 27.14 16.35 4.99
CA ARG A 892 26.41 15.42 4.12
C ARG A 892 27.33 14.46 3.38
N VAL A 893 28.40 14.98 2.78
CA VAL A 893 29.37 14.16 2.05
C VAL A 893 30.06 13.17 2.98
N ILE A 894 30.47 13.61 4.18
CA ILE A 894 31.08 12.74 5.19
C ILE A 894 30.07 11.70 5.69
N SER A 895 28.82 12.08 5.95
CA SER A 895 27.77 11.15 6.37
C SER A 895 27.46 10.12 5.31
N LEU A 896 27.35 10.52 4.04
CA LEU A 896 27.11 9.62 2.90
C LEU A 896 28.29 8.66 2.71
N ALA A 897 29.52 9.18 2.72
CA ALA A 897 30.72 8.37 2.60
C ALA A 897 30.83 7.35 3.74
N LEU A 898 30.48 7.74 4.97
CA LEU A 898 30.51 6.85 6.12
C LEU A 898 29.39 5.80 6.09
N ILE A 899 28.19 6.17 5.63
CA ILE A 899 27.09 5.23 5.41
C ILE A 899 27.47 4.20 4.35
N LEU A 900 28.00 4.64 3.21
CA LEU A 900 28.49 3.74 2.14
C LEU A 900 29.64 2.86 2.64
N PHE A 901 30.56 3.41 3.43
CA PHE A 901 31.63 2.64 4.07
C PHE A 901 31.06 1.56 4.99
N ILE A 902 30.09 1.88 5.85
CA ILE A 902 29.46 0.93 6.77
C ILE A 902 28.69 -0.15 5.99
N PHE A 903 27.93 0.21 4.96
CA PHE A 903 27.21 -0.75 4.11
C PHE A 903 28.15 -1.64 3.30
N ALA A 904 29.30 -1.13 2.88
CA ALA A 904 30.29 -1.92 2.16
C ALA A 904 31.11 -2.84 3.10
N THR A 905 31.34 -2.44 4.35
CA THR A 905 32.30 -3.13 5.23
C THR A 905 31.64 -4.04 6.27
N VAL A 906 30.53 -3.64 6.89
CA VAL A 906 29.88 -4.42 7.97
C VAL A 906 29.34 -5.78 7.51
N PRO A 907 28.67 -5.91 6.34
CA PRO A 907 28.24 -7.23 5.84
C PRO A 907 29.41 -8.16 5.53
N ASN A 908 30.57 -7.59 5.20
CA ASN A 908 31.82 -8.30 4.89
C ASN A 908 32.70 -8.53 6.14
N GLY A 909 32.30 -8.03 7.31
CA GLY A 909 32.98 -8.24 8.58
C GLY A 909 32.67 -9.61 9.19
N SER A 910 33.46 -10.03 10.17
CA SER A 910 33.17 -11.22 10.98
C SER A 910 31.89 -11.03 11.83
N THR A 911 31.33 -12.13 12.35
CA THR A 911 30.21 -12.08 13.30
C THR A 911 30.53 -11.23 14.54
N ALA A 912 31.81 -11.17 14.94
CA ALA A 912 32.25 -10.33 16.05
C ALA A 912 32.24 -8.84 15.70
N ASP A 913 32.68 -8.48 14.48
CA ASP A 913 32.61 -7.10 13.95
C ASP A 913 31.18 -6.57 13.94
N GLN A 914 30.27 -7.44 13.52
CA GLN A 914 28.86 -7.16 13.43
C GLN A 914 28.19 -7.01 14.82
N MET A 915 28.53 -7.88 15.79
CA MET A 915 28.02 -7.77 17.17
C MET A 915 28.51 -6.49 17.88
N VAL A 916 29.77 -6.09 17.68
CA VAL A 916 30.30 -4.83 18.24
C VAL A 916 29.56 -3.63 17.63
N PHE A 917 29.31 -3.64 16.33
CA PHE A 917 28.52 -2.60 15.67
C PHE A 917 27.09 -2.49 16.23
N ILE A 918 26.42 -3.62 16.49
CA ILE A 918 25.09 -3.64 17.13
C ILE A 918 25.15 -3.06 18.56
N CYS A 919 26.13 -3.46 19.37
CA CYS A 919 26.31 -2.95 20.73
C CYS A 919 26.51 -1.43 20.76
N VAL A 920 27.31 -0.90 19.82
CA VAL A 920 27.54 0.53 19.66
C VAL A 920 26.23 1.24 19.27
N ASN A 921 25.47 0.75 18.30
CA ASN A 921 24.17 1.33 17.93
C ASN A 921 23.15 1.32 19.08
N LEU A 922 23.07 0.22 19.84
CA LEU A 922 22.20 0.13 21.03
C LEU A 922 22.57 1.16 22.09
N LEU A 923 23.87 1.37 22.34
CA LEU A 923 24.36 2.39 23.25
C LEU A 923 23.96 3.80 22.78
N GLY A 924 24.01 4.07 21.47
CA GLY A 924 23.52 5.31 20.88
C GLY A 924 22.00 5.53 21.10
N GLN A 925 21.18 4.49 20.93
CA GLN A 925 19.72 4.59 21.09
C GLN A 925 19.38 4.91 22.55
N LEU A 926 20.07 4.24 23.47
CA LEU A 926 19.91 4.46 24.90
C LEU A 926 20.32 5.89 25.29
N ASN A 927 21.38 6.44 24.69
CA ASN A 927 21.80 7.81 24.93
C ASN A 927 20.77 8.85 24.49
N ASN A 928 20.17 8.67 23.31
CA ASN A 928 19.11 9.56 22.84
C ASN A 928 17.86 9.47 23.74
N LEU A 929 17.45 8.26 24.12
CA LEU A 929 16.29 8.04 24.98
C LEU A 929 16.50 8.65 26.38
N VAL A 930 17.57 8.26 27.07
CA VAL A 930 17.88 8.75 28.43
C VAL A 930 18.16 10.25 28.41
N GLY A 931 18.84 10.74 27.38
CA GLY A 931 19.08 12.16 27.14
C GLY A 931 17.77 12.95 27.05
N ARG A 932 16.79 12.50 26.24
CA ARG A 932 15.46 13.13 26.12
C ARG A 932 14.69 13.13 27.44
N LEU A 933 14.70 12.00 28.16
CA LEU A 933 14.02 11.86 29.45
C LEU A 933 14.62 12.80 30.51
N LEU A 934 15.94 12.86 30.66
CA LEU A 934 16.59 13.76 31.61
C LEU A 934 16.36 15.23 31.23
N ASN A 935 16.39 15.55 29.94
CA ASN A 935 16.19 16.90 29.43
C ASN A 935 14.74 17.38 29.66
N SER A 936 13.74 16.55 29.34
CA SER A 936 12.31 16.82 29.59
C SER A 936 12.00 16.95 31.07
N HIS A 937 12.46 16.02 31.92
CA HIS A 937 12.30 16.12 33.37
C HIS A 937 12.85 17.43 33.93
N ARG A 938 14.06 17.83 33.51
CA ARG A 938 14.65 19.11 33.91
C ARG A 938 13.80 20.29 33.43
N TYR A 939 13.19 20.19 32.26
CA TYR A 939 12.31 21.22 31.73
C TYR A 939 10.99 21.32 32.50
N VAL A 940 10.31 20.20 32.79
CA VAL A 940 9.06 20.18 33.59
C VAL A 940 9.26 20.68 35.00
N THR A 941 10.43 20.47 35.62
CA THR A 941 10.66 20.99 36.99
C THR A 941 10.56 22.52 37.09
N ARG A 942 10.63 23.23 35.95
CA ARG A 942 10.42 24.69 35.86
C ARG A 942 8.95 25.09 35.78
N LEU A 943 8.04 24.13 35.65
CA LEU A 943 6.60 24.34 35.70
C LEU A 943 6.06 24.02 37.10
N THR A 944 5.03 24.75 37.52
CA THR A 944 4.15 24.37 38.63
C THR A 944 2.78 24.05 38.09
N ASN A 945 2.22 22.91 38.45
CA ASN A 945 0.81 22.63 38.20
C ASN A 945 -0.03 23.51 39.13
N VAL A 946 -0.87 24.37 38.55
CA VAL A 946 -1.74 25.30 39.29
C VAL A 946 -3.13 24.71 39.46
N ARG A 947 -3.65 24.10 38.40
CA ARG A 947 -5.00 23.54 38.38
C ARG A 947 -5.07 22.41 37.37
N GLU A 948 -5.86 21.42 37.71
CA GLU A 948 -6.15 20.29 36.85
C GLU A 948 -7.62 19.93 36.99
N GLU A 949 -8.30 19.80 35.87
CA GLU A 949 -9.72 19.48 35.83
C GLU A 949 -10.02 18.37 34.84
N TRP A 950 -10.99 17.55 35.20
CA TRP A 950 -11.50 16.48 34.33
C TRP A 950 -12.54 17.04 33.36
N MET A 951 -12.38 16.75 32.08
CA MET A 951 -13.20 17.25 30.97
C MET A 951 -13.88 16.09 30.27
N ARG A 952 -15.22 16.05 30.26
CA ARG A 952 -15.97 14.95 29.64
C ARG A 952 -16.15 15.15 28.15
N THR A 953 -16.38 16.40 27.73
CA THR A 953 -16.70 16.77 26.34
C THR A 953 -15.85 17.95 25.86
N ARG A 954 -15.74 18.15 24.54
CA ARG A 954 -15.00 19.28 23.96
C ARG A 954 -15.64 20.61 24.35
N THR A 955 -16.97 20.62 24.50
CA THR A 955 -17.73 21.75 25.03
C THR A 955 -17.31 22.12 26.46
N ASP A 956 -16.93 21.14 27.29
CA ASP A 956 -16.40 21.43 28.64
C ASP A 956 -15.03 22.13 28.57
N VAL A 957 -14.17 21.73 27.62
CA VAL A 957 -12.89 22.39 27.37
C VAL A 957 -13.11 23.84 26.93
N TYR A 958 -14.01 24.08 25.98
CA TYR A 958 -14.33 25.45 25.55
C TYR A 958 -14.92 26.29 26.69
N GLY A 959 -15.84 25.72 27.47
CA GLY A 959 -16.41 26.39 28.64
C GLY A 959 -15.35 26.74 29.69
N PHE A 960 -14.41 25.82 29.94
CA PHE A 960 -13.27 26.05 30.83
C PHE A 960 -12.40 27.23 30.37
N LEU A 961 -12.06 27.27 29.07
CA LEU A 961 -11.24 28.35 28.51
C LEU A 961 -11.96 29.70 28.53
N LEU A 962 -13.26 29.74 28.19
CA LEU A 962 -14.07 30.96 28.22
C LEU A 962 -14.25 31.50 29.63
N ARG A 963 -14.43 30.63 30.63
CA ARG A 963 -14.49 31.05 32.04
C ARG A 963 -13.17 31.59 32.55
N ARG A 964 -12.04 31.12 32.01
CA ARG A 964 -10.70 31.53 32.44
C ARG A 964 -10.22 32.82 31.76
N PHE A 965 -10.44 32.95 30.46
CA PHE A 965 -9.92 34.05 29.65
C PHE A 965 -11.01 35.04 29.17
N GLY A 966 -12.28 34.79 29.48
CA GLY A 966 -13.42 35.58 29.02
C GLY A 966 -13.83 35.27 27.58
N ASN A 967 -14.97 35.81 27.15
CA ASN A 967 -15.54 35.66 25.81
C ASN A 967 -15.15 36.80 24.83
N GLY A 968 -14.05 37.51 25.06
CA GLY A 968 -13.63 38.66 24.24
C GLY A 968 -13.26 38.31 22.78
N ALA A 969 -12.81 39.32 22.04
CA ALA A 969 -12.52 39.24 20.60
C ALA A 969 -11.50 38.16 20.19
N TRP A 970 -10.72 37.63 21.13
CA TRP A 970 -9.75 36.57 20.87
C TRP A 970 -10.42 35.27 20.40
N VAL A 971 -11.61 34.94 20.89
CA VAL A 971 -12.34 33.72 20.53
C VAL A 971 -12.68 33.70 19.04
N ASP A 972 -13.11 34.84 18.49
CA ASP A 972 -13.44 35.00 17.07
C ASP A 972 -12.19 35.04 16.21
N LYS A 973 -11.20 35.87 16.59
CA LYS A 973 -9.95 36.02 15.86
C LYS A 973 -9.16 34.71 15.73
N VAL A 974 -9.26 33.83 16.73
CA VAL A 974 -8.62 32.53 16.70
C VAL A 974 -9.57 31.42 16.27
N GLY A 975 -10.82 31.71 15.89
CA GLY A 975 -11.81 30.71 15.47
C GLY A 975 -11.97 29.56 16.48
N LEU A 976 -12.07 29.86 17.77
CA LEU A 976 -12.17 28.83 18.81
C LEU A 976 -13.50 28.08 18.76
N LEU A 977 -14.59 28.78 18.41
CA LEU A 977 -15.96 28.24 18.32
C LEU A 977 -16.49 28.38 16.88
N PRO A 978 -17.39 27.49 16.43
CA PRO A 978 -18.10 27.65 15.17
C PRO A 978 -19.01 28.89 15.19
N GLY A 979 -19.06 29.64 14.08
CA GLY A 979 -19.87 30.87 13.91
C GLY A 979 -21.37 30.61 13.72
N THR A 980 -21.96 29.69 14.48
CA THR A 980 -23.41 29.38 14.39
C THR A 980 -24.18 30.10 15.51
N PRO A 981 -25.47 30.42 15.32
CA PRO A 981 -26.30 31.09 16.33
C PRO A 981 -26.34 30.38 17.69
N VAL A 982 -26.31 29.04 17.68
CA VAL A 982 -26.27 28.20 18.89
C VAL A 982 -25.01 28.46 19.72
N TRP A 983 -23.85 28.49 19.06
CA TRP A 983 -22.56 28.72 19.71
C TRP A 983 -22.39 30.16 20.18
N GLU A 984 -22.95 31.14 19.45
CA GLU A 984 -22.99 32.55 19.87
C GLU A 984 -23.83 32.74 21.15
N HIS A 985 -25.03 32.15 21.19
CA HIS A 985 -25.87 32.19 22.38
C HIS A 985 -25.20 31.50 23.57
N TRP A 986 -24.70 30.28 23.34
CA TRP A 986 -23.99 29.49 24.36
C TRP A 986 -22.75 30.21 24.93
N ARG A 987 -21.98 30.89 24.08
CA ARG A 987 -20.76 31.63 24.47
C ARG A 987 -21.04 32.72 25.50
N GLY A 988 -22.18 33.41 25.41
CA GLY A 988 -22.62 34.36 26.43
C GLY A 988 -22.97 33.65 27.73
N SER A 989 -23.84 32.64 27.66
CA SER A 989 -24.36 31.93 28.83
C SER A 989 -23.30 31.17 29.64
N VAL A 990 -22.27 30.61 29.00
CA VAL A 990 -21.25 29.77 29.67
C VAL A 990 -20.28 30.57 30.56
N VAL A 991 -20.07 31.85 30.25
CA VAL A 991 -19.23 32.75 31.06
C VAL A 991 -19.96 33.21 32.32
N GLU A 992 -21.26 33.49 32.21
CA GLU A 992 -22.08 33.98 33.32
C GLU A 992 -22.51 32.85 34.28
N SER A 993 -22.70 31.64 33.75
CA SER A 993 -23.20 30.50 34.51
C SER A 993 -22.11 29.55 35.00
N LYS A 994 -22.25 29.06 36.23
CA LYS A 994 -21.41 27.98 36.81
C LYS A 994 -21.91 26.56 36.47
N LEU A 995 -23.00 26.43 35.72
CA LEU A 995 -23.59 25.13 35.35
C LEU A 995 -22.67 24.33 34.40
N ASN A 996 -22.99 23.06 34.16
CA ASN A 996 -22.19 22.23 33.25
C ASN A 996 -22.19 22.84 31.82
N PRO A 997 -21.02 23.09 31.19
CA PRO A 997 -20.94 23.69 29.86
C PRO A 997 -21.70 22.92 28.78
N LYS A 998 -21.65 21.59 28.79
CA LYS A 998 -22.39 20.76 27.84
C LYS A 998 -23.90 20.87 28.04
N GLY A 999 -24.37 20.85 29.28
CA GLY A 999 -25.81 21.04 29.58
C GLY A 999 -26.33 22.41 29.13
N LEU A 1000 -25.50 23.46 29.23
CA LEU A 1000 -25.85 24.78 28.70
C LEU A 1000 -25.93 24.78 27.17
N TYR A 1001 -25.06 24.03 26.50
CA TYR A 1001 -25.07 23.94 25.03
C TYR A 1001 -26.32 23.23 24.52
N ASP A 1002 -26.70 22.12 25.15
CA ASP A 1002 -27.90 21.37 24.80
C ASP A 1002 -29.16 22.22 25.04
N GLY A 1003 -29.17 23.03 26.10
CA GLY A 1003 -30.22 24.04 26.33
C GLY A 1003 -30.25 25.15 25.28
N SER A 1004 -29.09 25.65 24.84
CA SER A 1004 -28.98 26.64 23.76
C SER A 1004 -29.48 26.10 22.42
N GLN A 1005 -29.24 24.82 22.11
CA GLN A 1005 -29.79 24.18 20.92
C GLN A 1005 -31.31 24.24 20.92
N ILE A 1006 -31.93 23.80 22.02
CA ILE A 1006 -33.39 23.78 22.18
C ILE A 1006 -33.98 25.18 22.03
N SER A 1007 -33.40 26.18 22.70
CA SER A 1007 -33.87 27.57 22.66
C SER A 1007 -33.79 28.17 21.24
N VAL A 1008 -32.70 27.94 20.52
CA VAL A 1008 -32.52 28.47 19.15
C VAL A 1008 -33.46 27.78 18.16
N THR A 1009 -33.66 26.45 18.28
CA THR A 1009 -34.66 25.75 17.45
C THR A 1009 -36.09 26.19 17.74
N ALA A 1010 -36.43 26.52 18.98
CA ALA A 1010 -37.77 27.00 19.36
C ALA A 1010 -38.06 28.42 18.86
N THR A 1011 -37.04 29.23 18.59
CA THR A 1011 -37.19 30.56 17.96
C THR A 1011 -37.18 30.52 16.42
N ALA A 1012 -36.81 29.39 15.81
CA ALA A 1012 -36.69 29.25 14.36
C ALA A 1012 -37.88 28.52 13.70
N GLY A 1013 -38.73 27.85 14.49
CA GLY A 1013 -40.04 27.32 14.08
C GLY A 1013 -41.16 28.23 14.57
#